data_AF-A0A936DUS3-F1
#
_entry.id   AF-A0A936DUS3-F1
#
_cell.length_a   1.000
_cell.length_b   1.000
_cell.length_c   1.000
_cell.angle_alpha   90.00
_cell.angle_beta   90.00
_cell.angle_gamma   90.00
#
_symmetry.space_group_name_H-M   'P 1'
#
loop_
_entity.id
_entity.type
_entity.pdbx_description
1 polymer ?
#
loop_
_entity_poly.entity_id
_entity_poly.type
_entity_poly.pdbx_seq_one_letter_code
_entity_poly.pdbx_strand_id
1 'polypeptide(L)'
;MKLSILIVNYNVRHFLEQCLTSVEKAIRNVDAEIIVVDNASVDDSLDMLKEHFPKVKVIASKINLGFAKANNLAAKQAHGEYILALNPDTVVEEDCFTKCIQFFNSHPKAGGLGVRMIDGSGKFLPESKRGFPGFWAAFCKMTGIYKLFPSSALFNQYYQGHLSEHESNKVPVLSGAFMMLPKAVWDHVKGFDEDYFMYGEDIDLSYKIEQSGYNNYYCADTSIIHYKGESTSKGSLNYVIAFYKAMIIFAKKHFDKSNRWALVSMLTMILGAKAFFTLIKNYLATIQVVLLDATVLSVGFYLIRQYWAKYYHGDIHYFNSPAILVNTALFVLIWIACFYFQGVYEKKYALKDLLIAAIWGFILNLSLYALFPEDWRASRMLLILSFLWVILYAVLSRLVLNRLIRKSWMIGTVKSKHVLVIGDVQELEKVKSLMQKTEHTDQFQLISVEHLTQMGSEQWKDYIRIHGIQELVFCQNKMEWKHILSFMSNMKDLINYKIMTASGSGIISSPSKNNQGEILSLELEYNLSKPVYLRQKRFFDIWFSIMLLIFSWMVIFIFKSKRQFLKNISSVILGKRTWVSYQQSPEPLDNLPVIKPGILVPIHNNERIVIKELEAQLLSMYAWNYSVWNDLDICLRNFHKLDQH
;
A
#
# COMPACT_ATOMS: atom_id res chain seq x y z
N MET A 1 -3.54 -30.15 -26.66
CA MET A 1 -3.25 -28.95 -25.86
C MET A 1 -2.37 -28.00 -26.67
N LYS A 2 -2.86 -26.80 -27.00
CA LYS A 2 -2.09 -25.78 -27.74
C LYS A 2 -1.30 -24.86 -26.81
N LEU A 3 -1.86 -24.47 -25.66
CA LEU A 3 -1.25 -23.53 -24.72
C LEU A 3 -1.35 -24.02 -23.27
N SER A 4 -0.27 -23.92 -22.50
CA SER A 4 -0.31 -24.03 -21.04
C SER A 4 0.00 -22.67 -20.41
N ILE A 5 -0.93 -22.15 -19.63
CA ILE A 5 -0.77 -20.91 -18.87
C ILE A 5 -0.30 -21.25 -17.46
N LEU A 6 0.88 -20.76 -17.08
CA LEU A 6 1.51 -20.95 -15.78
C LEU A 6 1.37 -19.66 -14.97
N ILE A 7 0.74 -19.75 -13.80
CA ILE A 7 0.51 -18.61 -12.91
C ILE A 7 1.07 -18.95 -11.54
N VAL A 8 1.90 -18.07 -10.99
CA VAL A 8 2.44 -18.20 -9.63
C VAL A 8 1.70 -17.23 -8.72
N ASN A 9 0.94 -17.76 -7.77
CA ASN A 9 0.16 -16.98 -6.80
C ASN A 9 0.89 -16.82 -5.47
N TYR A 10 0.81 -15.63 -4.86
CA TYR A 10 1.25 -15.38 -3.49
C TYR A 10 0.50 -14.19 -2.88
N ASN A 11 -0.46 -14.47 -1.99
CA ASN A 11 -1.24 -13.48 -1.22
C ASN A 11 -1.92 -12.39 -2.08
N VAL A 12 -2.51 -12.78 -3.23
CA VAL A 12 -3.18 -11.85 -4.16
C VAL A 12 -4.50 -12.39 -4.69
N ARG A 13 -5.32 -13.02 -3.83
CA ARG A 13 -6.63 -13.61 -4.16
C ARG A 13 -7.45 -12.82 -5.20
N HIS A 14 -7.71 -11.54 -4.95
CA HIS A 14 -8.59 -10.74 -5.83
C HIS A 14 -7.99 -10.50 -7.21
N PHE A 15 -6.67 -10.26 -7.28
CA PHE A 15 -5.98 -10.11 -8.56
C PHE A 15 -5.96 -11.44 -9.31
N LEU A 16 -5.67 -12.55 -8.62
CA LEU A 16 -5.70 -13.88 -9.21
C LEU A 16 -7.09 -14.21 -9.76
N GLU A 17 -8.16 -13.93 -9.02
CA GLU A 17 -9.54 -14.12 -9.48
C GLU A 17 -9.77 -13.36 -10.79
N GLN A 18 -9.42 -12.07 -10.83
CA GLN A 18 -9.60 -11.24 -12.02
C GLN A 18 -8.78 -11.74 -13.22
N CYS A 19 -7.53 -12.13 -12.96
CA CYS A 19 -6.64 -12.72 -13.95
C CYS A 19 -7.26 -13.99 -14.54
N LEU A 20 -7.67 -14.94 -13.69
CA LEU A 20 -8.25 -16.20 -14.12
C LEU A 20 -9.55 -16.02 -14.90
N THR A 21 -10.44 -15.11 -14.46
CA THR A 21 -11.65 -14.79 -15.24
C THR A 21 -11.30 -14.21 -16.62
N SER A 22 -10.26 -13.39 -16.74
CA SER A 22 -9.82 -12.88 -18.05
C SER A 22 -9.20 -13.97 -18.92
N VAL A 23 -8.42 -14.87 -18.32
CA VAL A 23 -7.80 -16.02 -18.99
C VAL A 23 -8.87 -16.98 -19.50
N GLU A 24 -9.87 -17.33 -18.69
CA GLU A 24 -11.00 -18.21 -19.09
C GLU A 24 -11.77 -17.64 -20.29
N LYS A 25 -11.96 -16.31 -20.35
CA LYS A 25 -12.55 -15.64 -21.52
C LYS A 25 -11.63 -15.75 -22.75
N ALA A 26 -10.32 -15.53 -22.57
CA ALA A 26 -9.34 -15.54 -23.66
C ALA A 26 -9.01 -16.94 -24.22
N ILE A 27 -9.22 -18.01 -23.45
CA ILE A 27 -9.02 -19.39 -23.93
C ILE A 27 -10.25 -20.01 -24.61
N ARG A 28 -11.39 -19.32 -24.71
CA ARG A 28 -12.62 -19.89 -25.30
C ARG A 28 -12.42 -20.52 -26.68
N ASN A 29 -11.49 -19.97 -27.46
CA ASN A 29 -11.16 -20.43 -28.81
C ASN A 29 -9.75 -21.07 -28.90
N VAL A 30 -9.15 -21.43 -27.78
CA VAL A 30 -7.80 -22.02 -27.70
C VAL A 30 -7.86 -23.26 -26.82
N ASP A 31 -7.44 -24.41 -27.36
CA ASP A 31 -7.23 -25.62 -26.57
C ASP A 31 -6.10 -25.38 -25.55
N ALA A 32 -6.46 -25.07 -24.31
CA ALA A 32 -5.53 -24.59 -23.30
C ALA A 32 -5.80 -25.17 -21.91
N GLU A 33 -4.74 -25.23 -21.11
CA GLU A 33 -4.79 -25.58 -19.69
C GLU A 33 -4.22 -24.45 -18.83
N ILE A 34 -4.73 -24.33 -17.61
CA ILE A 34 -4.28 -23.33 -16.64
C ILE A 34 -3.70 -24.07 -15.43
N ILE A 35 -2.45 -23.75 -15.09
CA ILE A 35 -1.73 -24.32 -13.96
C ILE A 35 -1.36 -23.20 -13.00
N VAL A 36 -1.94 -23.21 -11.80
CA VAL A 36 -1.66 -22.25 -10.73
C VAL A 36 -0.78 -22.92 -9.68
N VAL A 37 0.38 -22.33 -9.40
CA VAL A 37 1.21 -22.68 -8.24
C VAL A 37 0.92 -21.69 -7.13
N ASP A 38 0.25 -22.15 -6.08
CA ASP A 38 0.10 -21.35 -4.86
C ASP A 38 1.38 -21.44 -4.03
N ASN A 39 2.03 -20.32 -3.80
CA ASN A 39 3.39 -20.25 -3.28
C ASN A 39 3.42 -20.04 -1.76
N ALA A 40 2.62 -20.84 -1.04
CA ALA A 40 2.34 -20.72 0.39
C ALA A 40 1.59 -19.42 0.75
N SER A 41 0.46 -19.18 0.09
CA SER A 41 -0.40 -18.06 0.45
C SER A 41 -1.09 -18.30 1.79
N VAL A 42 -1.36 -17.21 2.51
CA VAL A 42 -2.08 -17.19 3.79
C VAL A 42 -3.44 -16.48 3.69
N ASP A 43 -3.84 -16.10 2.47
CA ASP A 43 -5.16 -15.56 2.15
C ASP A 43 -6.09 -16.67 1.65
N ASP A 44 -7.35 -16.33 1.36
CA ASP A 44 -8.35 -17.30 0.86
C ASP A 44 -8.14 -17.67 -0.63
N SER A 45 -6.93 -17.52 -1.18
CA SER A 45 -6.66 -17.85 -2.60
C SER A 45 -6.97 -19.30 -2.93
N LEU A 46 -6.57 -20.24 -2.06
CA LEU A 46 -6.77 -21.67 -2.29
C LEU A 46 -8.24 -22.06 -2.28
N ASP A 47 -9.04 -21.46 -1.41
CA ASP A 47 -10.47 -21.75 -1.33
C ASP A 47 -11.22 -21.11 -2.49
N MET A 48 -10.85 -19.87 -2.86
CA MET A 48 -11.34 -19.21 -4.08
C MET A 48 -11.06 -20.05 -5.34
N LEU A 49 -9.87 -20.64 -5.47
CA LEU A 49 -9.53 -21.52 -6.59
C LEU A 49 -10.41 -22.76 -6.66
N LYS A 50 -10.68 -23.40 -5.51
CA LYS A 50 -11.54 -24.60 -5.45
C LYS A 50 -12.99 -24.28 -5.79
N GLU A 51 -13.51 -23.17 -5.27
CA GLU A 51 -14.91 -22.79 -5.39
C GLU A 51 -15.24 -22.22 -6.77
N HIS A 52 -14.41 -21.30 -7.28
CA HIS A 52 -14.71 -20.55 -8.50
C HIS A 52 -13.99 -21.07 -9.74
N PHE A 53 -12.86 -21.77 -9.60
CA PHE A 53 -12.05 -22.23 -10.73
C PHE A 53 -11.70 -23.74 -10.65
N PRO A 54 -12.71 -24.64 -10.53
CA PRO A 54 -12.47 -26.07 -10.31
C PRO A 54 -11.76 -26.78 -11.48
N LYS A 55 -11.70 -26.15 -12.67
CA LYS A 55 -10.98 -26.66 -13.84
C LYS A 55 -9.48 -26.31 -13.85
N VAL A 56 -9.06 -25.37 -13.00
CA VAL A 56 -7.66 -24.95 -12.90
C VAL A 56 -6.86 -26.01 -12.15
N LYS A 57 -5.70 -26.39 -12.69
CA LYS A 57 -4.80 -27.31 -12.02
C LYS A 57 -4.01 -26.56 -10.95
N VAL A 58 -4.25 -26.88 -9.69
CA VAL A 58 -3.60 -26.20 -8.56
C VAL A 58 -2.46 -27.04 -7.98
N ILE A 59 -1.31 -26.42 -7.79
CA ILE A 59 -0.14 -26.96 -7.09
C ILE A 59 0.08 -26.11 -5.83
N ALA A 60 -0.32 -26.61 -4.67
CA ALA A 60 -0.15 -25.90 -3.40
C ALA A 60 1.23 -26.19 -2.79
N SER A 61 2.13 -25.23 -2.86
CA SER A 61 3.45 -25.30 -2.22
C SER A 61 3.35 -24.95 -0.74
N LYS A 62 4.05 -25.70 0.12
CA LYS A 62 4.14 -25.42 1.57
C LYS A 62 5.09 -24.29 1.92
N ILE A 63 5.95 -23.89 0.98
CA ILE A 63 6.94 -22.83 1.16
C ILE A 63 6.92 -21.89 -0.05
N ASN A 64 7.30 -20.63 0.16
CA ASN A 64 7.47 -19.69 -0.95
C ASN A 64 8.78 -20.01 -1.70
N LEU A 65 8.66 -20.62 -2.87
CA LEU A 65 9.76 -21.05 -3.74
C LEU A 65 10.40 -19.90 -4.52
N GLY A 66 9.79 -18.71 -4.54
CA GLY A 66 10.11 -17.66 -5.50
C GLY A 66 9.50 -17.90 -6.88
N PHE A 67 9.67 -16.94 -7.79
CA PHE A 67 8.99 -16.92 -9.08
C PHE A 67 9.56 -17.96 -10.08
N ALA A 68 10.89 -18.04 -10.19
CA ALA A 68 11.55 -18.94 -11.14
C ALA A 68 11.25 -20.43 -10.86
N LYS A 69 11.47 -20.86 -9.62
CA LYS A 69 11.25 -22.25 -9.18
C LYS A 69 9.79 -22.67 -9.30
N ALA A 70 8.85 -21.79 -8.93
CA ALA A 70 7.42 -22.07 -9.03
C ALA A 70 6.97 -22.21 -10.50
N ASN A 71 7.40 -21.31 -11.39
CA ASN A 71 7.10 -21.46 -12.82
C ASN A 71 7.71 -22.74 -13.42
N ASN A 72 8.96 -23.08 -13.07
CA ASN A 72 9.56 -24.33 -13.52
C ASN A 72 8.81 -25.56 -13.00
N LEU A 73 8.28 -25.53 -11.77
CA LEU A 73 7.44 -26.58 -11.21
C LEU A 73 6.13 -26.74 -12.02
N ALA A 74 5.49 -25.63 -12.39
CA ALA A 74 4.31 -25.65 -13.24
C ALA A 74 4.62 -26.18 -14.65
N ALA A 75 5.73 -25.73 -15.25
CA ALA A 75 6.16 -26.11 -16.60
C ALA A 75 6.44 -27.62 -16.74
N LYS A 76 6.90 -28.29 -15.68
CA LYS A 76 7.06 -29.76 -15.66
C LYS A 76 5.75 -30.52 -15.83
N GLN A 77 4.63 -29.87 -15.51
CA GLN A 77 3.29 -30.45 -15.59
C GLN A 77 2.49 -29.94 -16.80
N ALA A 78 3.12 -29.15 -17.66
CA ALA A 78 2.50 -28.50 -18.81
C ALA A 78 2.64 -29.36 -20.08
N HIS A 79 1.55 -29.45 -20.84
CA HIS A 79 1.40 -30.28 -22.03
C HIS A 79 1.16 -29.48 -23.31
N GLY A 80 1.05 -28.15 -23.22
CA GLY A 80 0.83 -27.24 -24.34
C GLY A 80 2.05 -27.13 -25.25
N GLU A 81 1.80 -26.94 -26.55
CA GLU A 81 2.83 -26.60 -27.54
C GLU A 81 3.54 -25.28 -27.20
N TYR A 82 2.81 -24.34 -26.59
CA TYR A 82 3.33 -23.09 -26.05
C TYR A 82 3.19 -23.05 -24.53
N ILE A 83 4.16 -22.44 -23.87
CA ILE A 83 4.17 -22.12 -22.45
C ILE A 83 4.01 -20.61 -22.30
N LEU A 84 3.07 -20.17 -21.46
CA LEU A 84 2.95 -18.78 -21.05
C LEU A 84 3.18 -18.67 -19.55
N ALA A 85 4.25 -17.99 -19.15
CA ALA A 85 4.39 -17.50 -17.77
C ALA A 85 3.60 -16.19 -17.66
N LEU A 86 2.57 -16.18 -16.81
CA LEU A 86 1.65 -15.06 -16.62
C LEU A 86 1.59 -14.69 -15.14
N ASN A 87 1.74 -13.40 -14.85
CA ASN A 87 1.60 -12.90 -13.49
C ASN A 87 0.13 -12.91 -13.03
N PRO A 88 -0.13 -13.17 -11.73
CA PRO A 88 -1.50 -13.20 -11.18
C PRO A 88 -2.14 -11.81 -11.11
N ASP A 89 -1.36 -10.73 -11.21
CA ASP A 89 -1.84 -9.33 -11.23
C ASP A 89 -1.97 -8.77 -12.64
N THR A 90 -2.43 -9.62 -13.58
CA THR A 90 -2.64 -9.25 -14.98
C THR A 90 -4.07 -9.49 -15.44
N VAL A 91 -4.45 -8.81 -16.52
CA VAL A 91 -5.72 -9.00 -17.22
C VAL A 91 -5.46 -9.03 -18.72
N VAL A 92 -5.95 -10.07 -19.39
CA VAL A 92 -5.76 -10.28 -20.83
C VAL A 92 -7.02 -9.95 -21.65
N GLU A 93 -6.83 -9.46 -22.87
CA GLU A 93 -7.90 -9.32 -23.87
C GLU A 93 -8.41 -10.69 -24.36
N GLU A 94 -9.66 -10.75 -24.80
CA GLU A 94 -10.32 -11.97 -25.28
C GLU A 94 -9.59 -12.63 -26.46
N ASP A 95 -8.97 -11.84 -27.34
CA ASP A 95 -8.24 -12.32 -28.52
C ASP A 95 -6.71 -12.42 -28.31
N CYS A 96 -6.23 -12.19 -27.08
CA CYS A 96 -4.81 -12.08 -26.74
C CYS A 96 -4.01 -13.32 -27.15
N PHE A 97 -4.41 -14.51 -26.68
CA PHE A 97 -3.68 -15.75 -26.93
C PHE A 97 -3.72 -16.18 -28.40
N THR A 98 -4.86 -15.98 -29.06
CA THR A 98 -5.00 -16.27 -30.50
C THR A 98 -4.02 -15.43 -31.33
N LYS A 99 -3.94 -14.13 -31.06
CA LYS A 99 -2.98 -13.23 -31.73
C LYS A 99 -1.54 -13.63 -31.45
N CYS A 100 -1.22 -14.01 -30.21
CA CYS A 100 0.13 -14.48 -29.85
C CYS A 100 0.52 -15.77 -30.60
N ILE A 101 -0.39 -16.74 -30.70
CA ILE A 101 -0.15 -17.98 -31.46
C ILE A 101 0.04 -17.67 -32.96
N GLN A 102 -0.78 -16.78 -33.53
CA GLN A 102 -0.64 -16.32 -34.91
C GLN A 102 0.70 -15.60 -35.15
N PHE A 103 1.19 -14.86 -34.16
CA PHE A 103 2.52 -14.24 -34.22
C PHE A 103 3.63 -15.29 -34.34
N PHE A 104 3.59 -16.36 -33.53
CA PHE A 104 4.57 -17.46 -33.64
C PHE A 104 4.51 -18.17 -34.99
N ASN A 105 3.31 -18.41 -35.52
CA ASN A 105 3.15 -19.04 -36.83
C ASN A 105 3.77 -18.19 -37.96
N SER A 106 3.70 -16.86 -37.86
CA SER A 106 4.28 -15.94 -38.85
C SER A 106 5.77 -15.65 -38.62
N HIS A 107 6.31 -15.96 -37.44
CA HIS A 107 7.70 -15.69 -37.06
C HIS A 107 8.40 -16.95 -36.52
N PRO A 108 8.84 -17.89 -37.38
CA PRO A 108 9.42 -19.17 -36.93
C PRO A 108 10.69 -19.06 -36.07
N LYS A 109 11.37 -17.90 -36.09
CA LYS A 109 12.54 -17.60 -35.23
C LYS A 109 12.18 -16.97 -33.89
N ALA A 110 10.90 -16.74 -33.60
CA ALA A 110 10.47 -16.22 -32.30
C ALA A 110 10.64 -17.30 -31.23
N GLY A 111 11.56 -17.06 -30.29
CA GLY A 111 11.79 -17.91 -29.12
C GLY A 111 11.04 -17.43 -27.89
N GLY A 112 10.70 -16.14 -27.84
CA GLY A 112 9.88 -15.56 -26.79
C GLY A 112 9.06 -14.38 -27.28
N LEU A 113 7.88 -14.20 -26.68
CA LEU A 113 6.91 -13.17 -27.01
C LEU A 113 6.41 -12.50 -25.73
N GLY A 114 6.56 -11.18 -25.67
CA GLY A 114 5.89 -10.30 -24.71
C GLY A 114 4.85 -9.44 -25.44
N VAL A 115 4.00 -8.76 -24.68
CA VAL A 115 2.88 -7.96 -25.22
C VAL A 115 2.89 -6.54 -24.67
N ARG A 116 2.09 -5.65 -25.28
CA ARG A 116 1.84 -4.30 -24.75
C ARG A 116 1.20 -4.37 -23.37
N MET A 117 1.81 -3.74 -22.38
CA MET A 117 1.25 -3.64 -21.04
C MET A 117 0.86 -2.20 -20.72
N ILE A 118 -0.29 -2.04 -20.07
CA ILE A 118 -0.73 -0.81 -19.41
C ILE A 118 -0.91 -1.06 -17.91
N ASP A 119 -0.81 -0.02 -17.09
CA ASP A 119 -1.15 -0.11 -15.66
C ASP A 119 -2.66 0.09 -15.42
N GLY A 120 -3.10 -0.03 -14.17
CA GLY A 120 -4.50 0.20 -13.78
C GLY A 120 -5.00 1.64 -14.01
N SER A 121 -4.15 2.55 -14.50
CA SER A 121 -4.53 3.91 -14.95
C SER A 121 -4.67 4.04 -16.46
N GLY A 122 -4.49 2.95 -17.21
CA GLY A 122 -4.46 2.96 -18.68
C GLY A 122 -3.14 3.46 -19.27
N LYS A 123 -2.12 3.70 -18.45
CA LYS A 123 -0.84 4.24 -18.91
C LYS A 123 0.08 3.13 -19.37
N PHE A 124 0.71 3.32 -20.54
CA PHE A 124 1.71 2.39 -21.06
C PHE A 124 2.85 2.15 -20.06
N LEU A 125 3.20 0.88 -19.90
CA LEU A 125 4.31 0.41 -19.08
C LEU A 125 5.54 0.21 -19.97
N PRO A 126 6.58 1.06 -19.85
CA PRO A 126 7.77 0.94 -20.69
C PRO A 126 8.50 -0.39 -20.52
N GLU A 127 8.34 -1.09 -19.39
CA GLU A 127 8.84 -2.45 -19.19
C GLU A 127 8.29 -3.51 -20.13
N SER A 128 7.25 -3.20 -20.92
CA SER A 128 6.78 -4.06 -22.03
C SER A 128 7.88 -4.38 -23.03
N LYS A 129 8.91 -3.53 -23.10
CA LYS A 129 10.09 -3.70 -23.94
C LYS A 129 11.33 -3.25 -23.20
N ARG A 130 12.30 -4.16 -23.01
CA ARG A 130 13.53 -3.84 -22.27
C ARG A 130 14.78 -4.17 -23.07
N GLY A 131 15.84 -3.41 -22.78
CA GLY A 131 17.20 -3.74 -23.18
C GLY A 131 17.93 -4.52 -22.09
N PHE A 132 19.00 -5.22 -22.45
CA PHE A 132 19.88 -5.85 -21.47
C PHE A 132 20.46 -4.81 -20.49
N PRO A 133 20.62 -5.15 -19.20
CA PRO A 133 21.17 -4.25 -18.19
C PRO A 133 22.70 -4.12 -18.30
N GLY A 134 23.21 -3.76 -19.48
CA GLY A 134 24.61 -3.41 -19.67
C GLY A 134 25.01 -2.16 -18.88
N PHE A 135 26.31 -1.90 -18.76
CA PHE A 135 26.85 -0.79 -17.96
C PHE A 135 26.15 0.55 -18.26
N TRP A 136 26.06 0.93 -19.53
CA TRP A 136 25.48 2.20 -19.95
C TRP A 136 23.96 2.28 -19.70
N ALA A 137 23.21 1.23 -20.04
CA ALA A 137 21.77 1.15 -19.80
C ALA A 137 21.45 1.22 -18.30
N ALA A 138 22.23 0.52 -17.46
CA ALA A 138 22.12 0.58 -16.01
C ALA A 138 22.42 1.99 -15.49
N PHE A 139 23.52 2.61 -15.93
CA PHE A 139 23.89 3.97 -15.55
C PHE A 139 22.80 4.99 -15.89
N CYS A 140 22.30 5.00 -17.13
CA CYS A 140 21.25 5.93 -17.56
C CYS A 140 19.95 5.74 -16.77
N LYS A 141 19.54 4.48 -16.52
CA LYS A 141 18.37 4.16 -15.71
C LYS A 141 18.53 4.66 -14.27
N MET A 142 19.73 4.49 -13.70
CA MET A 142 20.00 4.75 -12.29
C MET A 142 20.16 6.23 -11.98
N THR A 143 20.79 7.01 -12.86
CA THR A 143 20.91 8.47 -12.77
C THR A 143 19.62 9.19 -13.15
N GLY A 144 18.73 8.54 -13.91
CA GLY A 144 17.49 9.14 -14.40
C GLY A 144 17.65 9.91 -15.71
N ILE A 145 18.83 9.94 -16.32
CA ILE A 145 19.11 10.60 -17.61
C ILE A 145 18.17 10.12 -18.71
N TYR A 146 17.76 8.85 -18.68
CA TYR A 146 16.79 8.29 -19.64
C TYR A 146 15.46 9.06 -19.70
N LYS A 147 15.07 9.76 -18.63
CA LYS A 147 13.85 10.59 -18.58
C LYS A 147 14.00 11.90 -19.34
N LEU A 148 15.21 12.42 -19.46
CA LEU A 148 15.52 13.64 -20.22
C LEU A 148 15.51 13.36 -21.73
N PHE A 149 15.82 12.13 -22.12
CA PHE A 149 15.88 11.69 -23.51
C PHE A 149 15.00 10.45 -23.74
N PRO A 150 13.67 10.55 -23.57
CA PRO A 150 12.77 9.41 -23.52
C PRO A 150 12.74 8.60 -24.83
N SER A 151 12.98 9.22 -25.99
CA SER A 151 12.96 8.56 -27.30
C SER A 151 14.35 8.15 -27.80
N SER A 152 15.42 8.34 -27.01
CA SER A 152 16.78 8.02 -27.45
C SER A 152 17.10 6.53 -27.34
N ALA A 153 17.61 5.94 -28.41
CA ALA A 153 18.13 4.57 -28.39
C ALA A 153 19.35 4.42 -27.47
N LEU A 154 20.14 5.49 -27.33
CA LEU A 154 21.36 5.51 -26.52
C LEU A 154 21.05 5.75 -25.03
N PHE A 155 20.28 6.80 -24.70
CA PHE A 155 20.05 7.19 -23.30
C PHE A 155 18.87 6.45 -22.66
N ASN A 156 17.91 5.97 -23.45
CA ASN A 156 16.79 5.16 -22.98
C ASN A 156 16.85 3.71 -23.51
N GLN A 157 18.08 3.16 -23.54
CA GLN A 157 18.33 1.78 -23.95
C GLN A 157 17.59 0.77 -23.05
N TYR A 158 17.48 1.03 -21.75
CA TYR A 158 16.83 0.08 -20.83
C TYR A 158 15.34 -0.15 -21.15
N TYR A 159 14.60 0.88 -21.54
CA TYR A 159 13.17 0.78 -21.89
C TYR A 159 12.92 0.83 -23.41
N GLN A 160 13.98 0.72 -24.23
CA GLN A 160 13.91 0.75 -25.68
C GLN A 160 13.03 1.92 -26.19
N GLY A 161 13.24 3.12 -25.64
CA GLY A 161 12.32 4.25 -25.81
C GLY A 161 12.19 4.80 -27.25
N HIS A 162 13.12 4.42 -28.12
CA HIS A 162 13.11 4.74 -29.55
C HIS A 162 12.11 3.90 -30.37
N LEU A 163 11.70 2.74 -29.85
CA LEU A 163 10.68 1.92 -30.50
C LEU A 163 9.29 2.51 -30.24
N SER A 164 8.34 2.33 -31.14
CA SER A 164 6.93 2.68 -30.91
C SER A 164 6.31 1.76 -29.84
N GLU A 165 5.30 2.24 -29.10
CA GLU A 165 4.47 1.36 -28.25
C GLU A 165 3.40 0.61 -29.04
N HIS A 166 3.07 1.08 -30.26
CA HIS A 166 1.98 0.53 -31.08
C HIS A 166 2.48 -0.30 -32.27
N GLU A 167 3.78 -0.64 -32.30
CA GLU A 167 4.37 -1.46 -33.35
C GLU A 167 5.10 -2.65 -32.74
N SER A 168 4.88 -3.82 -33.33
CA SER A 168 5.58 -5.04 -32.96
C SER A 168 7.06 -4.95 -33.35
N ASN A 169 7.96 -5.30 -32.43
CA ASN A 169 9.39 -5.10 -32.61
C ASN A 169 10.20 -6.25 -31.98
N LYS A 170 11.38 -6.54 -32.54
CA LYS A 170 12.37 -7.37 -31.83
C LYS A 170 12.88 -6.59 -30.61
N VAL A 171 12.93 -7.22 -29.45
CA VAL A 171 13.39 -6.60 -28.20
C VAL A 171 14.36 -7.52 -27.46
N PRO A 172 15.44 -7.03 -26.83
CA PRO A 172 16.39 -7.91 -26.16
C PRO A 172 15.82 -8.67 -24.96
N VAL A 173 14.96 -8.01 -24.18
CA VAL A 173 14.44 -8.52 -22.90
C VAL A 173 12.93 -8.37 -22.82
N LEU A 174 12.26 -9.46 -22.47
CA LEU A 174 10.83 -9.54 -22.18
C LEU A 174 10.57 -9.31 -20.68
N SER A 175 9.32 -9.01 -20.33
CA SER A 175 8.87 -8.88 -18.94
C SER A 175 8.34 -10.22 -18.44
N GLY A 176 8.73 -10.64 -17.23
CA GLY A 176 8.16 -11.84 -16.60
C GLY A 176 6.65 -11.77 -16.35
N ALA A 177 6.04 -10.59 -16.47
CA ALA A 177 4.59 -10.41 -16.31
C ALA A 177 3.77 -11.12 -17.40
N PHE A 178 4.32 -11.22 -18.61
CA PHE A 178 3.75 -11.97 -19.72
C PHE A 178 4.90 -12.42 -20.62
N MET A 179 5.19 -13.72 -20.58
CA MET A 179 6.25 -14.32 -21.38
C MET A 179 5.76 -15.64 -21.99
N MET A 180 5.42 -15.60 -23.27
CA MET A 180 5.00 -16.76 -24.04
C MET A 180 6.16 -17.29 -24.88
N LEU A 181 6.35 -18.62 -24.92
CA LEU A 181 7.43 -19.28 -25.61
C LEU A 181 6.95 -20.62 -26.19
N PRO A 182 7.50 -21.10 -27.32
CA PRO A 182 7.33 -22.50 -27.71
C PRO A 182 7.92 -23.40 -26.62
N LYS A 183 7.21 -24.48 -26.25
CA LYS A 183 7.68 -25.41 -25.22
C LYS A 183 9.04 -26.01 -25.56
N ALA A 184 9.29 -26.29 -26.84
CA ALA A 184 10.59 -26.76 -27.31
C ALA A 184 11.74 -25.79 -26.98
N VAL A 185 11.51 -24.47 -27.09
CA VAL A 185 12.50 -23.45 -26.72
C VAL A 185 12.66 -23.41 -25.20
N TRP A 186 11.56 -23.43 -24.45
CA TRP A 186 11.58 -23.49 -22.98
C TRP A 186 12.43 -24.66 -22.46
N ASP A 187 12.20 -25.87 -23.00
CA ASP A 187 12.91 -27.08 -22.61
C ASP A 187 14.40 -27.00 -23.01
N HIS A 188 14.70 -26.47 -24.21
CA HIS A 188 16.07 -26.31 -24.71
C HIS A 188 16.91 -25.38 -23.83
N VAL A 189 16.36 -24.23 -23.42
CA VAL A 189 17.05 -23.24 -22.56
C VAL A 189 16.90 -23.53 -21.06
N LYS A 190 16.24 -24.64 -20.71
CA LYS A 190 15.99 -25.13 -19.34
C LYS A 190 15.18 -24.15 -18.48
N GLY A 191 14.17 -23.50 -19.06
CA GLY A 191 13.22 -22.63 -18.35
C GLY A 191 13.88 -21.46 -17.60
N PHE A 192 13.25 -21.01 -16.51
CA PHE A 192 13.83 -19.97 -15.66
C PHE A 192 15.02 -20.49 -14.86
N ASP A 193 16.00 -19.63 -14.60
CA ASP A 193 17.13 -19.97 -13.75
C ASP A 193 16.74 -19.86 -12.26
N GLU A 194 16.89 -20.96 -11.53
CA GLU A 194 16.40 -21.11 -10.15
C GLU A 194 17.26 -20.40 -9.09
N ASP A 195 18.41 -19.84 -9.46
CA ASP A 195 19.20 -18.99 -8.56
C ASP A 195 18.53 -17.62 -8.33
N TYR A 196 17.63 -17.22 -9.23
CA TYR A 196 16.84 -16.02 -9.07
C TYR A 196 15.56 -16.33 -8.30
N PHE A 197 15.43 -15.73 -7.11
CA PHE A 197 14.17 -15.73 -6.39
C PHE A 197 13.11 -14.85 -7.09
N MET A 198 13.51 -13.67 -7.60
CA MET A 198 12.67 -12.69 -8.32
C MET A 198 13.50 -11.58 -9.01
N TYR A 199 12.95 -10.92 -10.05
CA TYR A 199 13.43 -9.73 -10.78
C TYR A 199 14.59 -9.86 -11.78
N GLY A 200 15.19 -11.03 -11.93
CA GLY A 200 16.31 -11.25 -12.86
C GLY A 200 16.13 -12.45 -13.78
N GLU A 201 15.23 -13.35 -13.41
CA GLU A 201 14.89 -14.57 -14.15
C GLU A 201 14.37 -14.28 -15.57
N ASP A 202 13.62 -13.20 -15.75
CA ASP A 202 13.08 -12.80 -17.06
C ASP A 202 14.16 -12.26 -18.00
N ILE A 203 15.11 -11.49 -17.47
CA ILE A 203 16.31 -11.03 -18.18
C ILE A 203 17.20 -12.22 -18.54
N ASP A 204 17.42 -13.15 -17.59
CA ASP A 204 18.23 -14.35 -17.79
C ASP A 204 17.64 -15.26 -18.87
N LEU A 205 16.34 -15.57 -18.79
CA LEU A 205 15.66 -16.38 -19.79
C LEU A 205 15.66 -15.69 -21.16
N SER A 206 15.38 -14.39 -21.23
CA SER A 206 15.48 -13.62 -22.48
C SER A 206 16.88 -13.71 -23.10
N TYR A 207 17.93 -13.60 -22.27
CA TYR A 207 19.32 -13.74 -22.72
C TYR A 207 19.60 -15.16 -23.26
N LYS A 208 19.19 -16.21 -22.55
CA LYS A 208 19.37 -17.61 -23.00
C LYS A 208 18.65 -17.92 -24.31
N ILE A 209 17.46 -17.33 -24.54
CA ILE A 209 16.75 -17.44 -25.81
C ILE A 209 17.58 -16.83 -26.95
N GLU A 210 18.14 -15.63 -26.77
CA GLU A 210 18.99 -15.03 -27.81
C GLU A 210 20.27 -15.83 -28.05
N GLN A 211 20.92 -16.34 -26.99
CA GLN A 211 22.12 -17.16 -27.11
C GLN A 211 21.88 -18.51 -27.78
N SER A 212 20.64 -19.02 -27.79
CA SER A 212 20.27 -20.25 -28.51
C SER A 212 19.88 -20.00 -29.97
N GLY A 213 20.06 -18.78 -30.49
CA GLY A 213 19.81 -18.43 -31.89
C GLY A 213 18.36 -18.03 -32.21
N TYR A 214 17.50 -17.94 -31.20
CA TYR A 214 16.13 -17.44 -31.32
C TYR A 214 16.05 -15.94 -31.03
N ASN A 215 14.90 -15.33 -31.33
CA ASN A 215 14.65 -13.91 -31.11
C ASN A 215 13.51 -13.69 -30.11
N ASN A 216 13.66 -12.68 -29.27
CA ASN A 216 12.59 -12.17 -28.41
C ASN A 216 11.81 -11.06 -29.14
N TYR A 217 10.48 -11.09 -29.05
CA TYR A 217 9.60 -10.12 -29.69
C TYR A 217 8.64 -9.46 -28.72
N TYR A 218 8.38 -8.18 -28.97
CA TYR A 218 7.30 -7.40 -28.41
C TYR A 218 6.15 -7.36 -29.43
N CYS A 219 4.97 -7.81 -29.03
CA CYS A 219 3.75 -7.77 -29.84
C CYS A 219 2.84 -6.61 -29.40
N ALA A 220 2.54 -5.70 -30.33
CA ALA A 220 1.65 -4.56 -30.08
C ALA A 220 0.18 -4.83 -30.43
N ASP A 221 -0.13 -5.98 -31.08
CA ASP A 221 -1.47 -6.30 -31.61
C ASP A 221 -2.49 -6.64 -30.52
N THR A 222 -2.03 -6.88 -29.30
CA THR A 222 -2.85 -7.10 -28.11
C THR A 222 -2.24 -6.39 -26.91
N SER A 223 -3.08 -6.02 -25.94
CA SER A 223 -2.65 -5.42 -24.69
C SER A 223 -3.10 -6.23 -23.47
N ILE A 224 -2.37 -6.06 -22.36
CA ILE A 224 -2.76 -6.54 -21.04
C ILE A 224 -2.73 -5.39 -20.03
N ILE A 225 -3.53 -5.50 -18.98
CA ILE A 225 -3.31 -4.72 -17.75
C ILE A 225 -2.31 -5.49 -16.90
N HIS A 226 -1.36 -4.79 -16.29
CA HIS A 226 -0.50 -5.33 -15.25
C HIS A 226 -0.48 -4.35 -14.07
N TYR A 227 -1.11 -4.74 -12.95
CA TYR A 227 -1.33 -3.85 -11.80
C TYR A 227 -0.08 -3.59 -10.97
N LYS A 228 0.95 -4.42 -11.12
CA LYS A 228 2.34 -4.15 -10.76
C LYS A 228 2.57 -3.72 -9.30
N GLY A 229 3.15 -4.62 -8.51
CA GLY A 229 3.66 -4.32 -7.16
C GLY A 229 2.68 -4.63 -6.03
N GLU A 230 1.65 -5.41 -6.36
CA GLU A 230 0.64 -5.88 -5.42
C GLU A 230 1.22 -6.96 -4.50
N SER A 231 1.98 -7.93 -5.04
CA SER A 231 2.71 -8.93 -4.23
C SER A 231 4.04 -8.40 -3.64
N THR A 232 4.51 -7.20 -4.01
CA THR A 232 5.75 -6.63 -3.45
C THR A 232 5.78 -5.10 -3.45
N SER A 233 5.90 -4.51 -2.26
CA SER A 233 5.97 -3.06 -2.08
C SER A 233 7.25 -2.47 -2.70
N LYS A 234 7.15 -1.91 -3.91
CA LYS A 234 8.26 -1.31 -4.69
C LYS A 234 9.02 -0.18 -3.99
N GLY A 235 8.42 0.45 -2.98
CA GLY A 235 9.04 1.48 -2.16
C GLY A 235 9.89 0.94 -1.00
N SER A 236 9.82 -0.36 -0.72
CA SER A 236 10.59 -0.97 0.36
C SER A 236 12.06 -1.10 -0.02
N LEU A 237 12.94 -0.92 0.97
CA LEU A 237 14.36 -1.19 0.82
C LEU A 237 14.61 -2.65 0.38
N ASN A 238 13.74 -3.57 0.80
CA ASN A 238 13.80 -4.99 0.43
C ASN A 238 13.61 -5.23 -1.07
N TYR A 239 12.66 -4.55 -1.71
CA TYR A 239 12.49 -4.58 -3.18
C TYR A 239 13.78 -4.15 -3.89
N VAL A 240 14.34 -3.03 -3.45
CA VAL A 240 15.57 -2.46 -4.03
C VAL A 240 16.72 -3.47 -3.89
N ILE A 241 16.93 -4.01 -2.68
CA ILE A 241 17.96 -5.02 -2.42
C ILE A 241 17.76 -6.26 -3.30
N ALA A 242 16.54 -6.81 -3.38
CA ALA A 242 16.25 -7.99 -4.20
C ALA A 242 16.56 -7.76 -5.68
N PHE A 243 16.11 -6.63 -6.23
CA PHE A 243 16.40 -6.25 -7.61
C PHE A 243 17.91 -6.17 -7.88
N TYR A 244 18.68 -5.48 -7.02
CA TYR A 244 20.12 -5.34 -7.22
C TYR A 244 20.88 -6.65 -7.00
N LYS A 245 20.45 -7.51 -6.07
CA LYS A 245 20.99 -8.87 -5.92
C LYS A 245 20.81 -9.68 -7.20
N ALA A 246 19.62 -9.63 -7.80
CA ALA A 246 19.36 -10.29 -9.09
C ALA A 246 20.29 -9.76 -10.20
N MET A 247 20.50 -8.44 -10.30
CA MET A 247 21.41 -7.88 -11.30
C MET A 247 22.88 -8.29 -11.07
N ILE A 248 23.30 -8.46 -9.81
CA ILE A 248 24.63 -8.99 -9.48
C ILE A 248 24.76 -10.45 -9.89
N ILE A 249 23.73 -11.29 -9.70
CA ILE A 249 23.72 -12.68 -10.17
C ILE A 249 23.87 -12.72 -11.70
N PHE A 250 23.06 -11.93 -12.41
CA PHE A 250 23.13 -11.82 -13.87
C PHE A 250 24.52 -11.38 -14.35
N ALA A 251 25.08 -10.33 -13.74
CA ALA A 251 26.42 -9.85 -14.06
C ALA A 251 27.51 -10.93 -13.84
N LYS A 252 27.39 -11.71 -12.76
CA LYS A 252 28.34 -12.78 -12.44
C LYS A 252 28.25 -13.96 -13.42
N LYS A 253 27.07 -14.25 -13.97
CA LYS A 253 26.85 -15.37 -14.89
C LYS A 253 27.26 -15.03 -16.32
N HIS A 254 26.91 -13.85 -16.81
CA HIS A 254 26.95 -13.55 -18.24
C HIS A 254 28.02 -12.56 -18.70
N PHE A 255 28.73 -11.89 -17.78
CA PHE A 255 29.82 -10.96 -18.15
C PHE A 255 31.22 -11.49 -17.84
N ASP A 256 32.16 -11.16 -18.72
CA ASP A 256 33.60 -11.41 -18.56
C ASP A 256 34.18 -10.75 -17.31
N LYS A 257 35.32 -11.27 -16.83
CA LYS A 257 35.94 -10.89 -15.54
C LYS A 257 36.12 -9.37 -15.35
N SER A 258 36.59 -8.65 -16.38
CA SER A 258 36.82 -7.20 -16.31
C SER A 258 35.51 -6.41 -16.23
N ASN A 259 34.58 -6.68 -17.14
CA ASN A 259 33.26 -6.00 -17.20
C ASN A 259 32.40 -6.32 -15.97
N ARG A 260 32.52 -7.54 -15.43
CA ARG A 260 31.84 -7.99 -14.22
C ARG A 260 32.23 -7.16 -13.00
N TRP A 261 33.53 -6.93 -12.77
CA TRP A 261 33.97 -6.17 -11.60
C TRP A 261 33.46 -4.73 -11.65
N ALA A 262 33.58 -4.07 -12.80
CA ALA A 262 33.10 -2.69 -12.97
C ALA A 262 31.57 -2.58 -12.75
N LEU A 263 30.79 -3.48 -13.36
CA LEU A 263 29.32 -3.48 -13.24
C LEU A 263 28.87 -3.79 -11.80
N VAL A 264 29.45 -4.81 -11.17
CA VAL A 264 29.11 -5.18 -9.79
C VAL A 264 29.47 -4.06 -8.82
N SER A 265 30.67 -3.48 -8.91
CA SER A 265 31.09 -2.36 -8.06
C SER A 265 30.15 -1.16 -8.20
N MET A 266 29.77 -0.79 -9.42
CA MET A 266 28.80 0.28 -9.68
C MET A 266 27.43 -0.02 -9.06
N LEU A 267 26.90 -1.23 -9.26
CA LEU A 267 25.60 -1.63 -8.71
C LEU A 267 25.61 -1.62 -7.18
N THR A 268 26.67 -2.09 -6.54
CA THR A 268 26.82 -2.11 -5.09
C THR A 268 26.94 -0.70 -4.50
N MET A 269 27.76 0.18 -5.09
CA MET A 269 27.88 1.57 -4.65
C MET A 269 26.54 2.30 -4.72
N ILE A 270 25.77 2.10 -5.79
CA ILE A 270 24.50 2.80 -5.98
C ILE A 270 23.39 2.22 -5.11
N LEU A 271 23.39 0.90 -4.85
CA LEU A 271 22.52 0.31 -3.83
C LEU A 271 22.79 0.97 -2.46
N GLY A 272 24.07 1.11 -2.09
CA GLY A 272 24.48 1.80 -0.86
C GLY A 272 23.99 3.25 -0.82
N ALA A 273 24.22 4.01 -1.89
CA ALA A 273 23.76 5.40 -2.00
C ALA A 273 22.22 5.52 -1.91
N LYS A 274 21.47 4.68 -2.61
CA LYS A 274 19.99 4.68 -2.55
C LYS A 274 19.49 4.32 -1.16
N ALA A 275 20.08 3.32 -0.50
CA ALA A 275 19.73 2.97 0.87
C ALA A 275 19.96 4.17 1.81
N PHE A 276 21.12 4.82 1.69
CA PHE A 276 21.46 6.02 2.46
C PHE A 276 20.48 7.18 2.22
N PHE A 277 20.22 7.54 0.96
CA PHE A 277 19.28 8.63 0.64
C PHE A 277 17.84 8.31 1.03
N THR A 278 17.38 7.06 0.92
CA THR A 278 16.06 6.66 1.40
C THR A 278 15.96 6.76 2.92
N LEU A 279 16.99 6.35 3.66
CA LEU A 279 17.04 6.52 5.12
C LEU A 279 16.98 7.99 5.52
N ILE A 280 17.80 8.83 4.87
CA ILE A 280 17.78 10.28 5.09
C ILE A 280 16.43 10.88 4.75
N LYS A 281 15.86 10.55 3.59
CA LYS A 281 14.56 11.07 3.17
C LYS A 281 13.46 10.68 4.15
N ASN A 282 13.44 9.44 4.62
CA ASN A 282 12.44 8.97 5.58
C ASN A 282 12.59 9.67 6.92
N TYR A 283 13.83 9.85 7.41
CA TYR A 283 14.11 10.56 8.64
C TYR A 283 13.72 12.05 8.55
N LEU A 284 14.12 12.72 7.48
CA LEU A 284 13.80 14.13 7.23
C LEU A 284 12.30 14.34 7.00
N ALA A 285 11.63 13.47 6.26
CA ALA A 285 10.21 13.62 5.95
C ALA A 285 9.32 13.56 7.21
N THR A 286 9.69 12.71 8.18
CA THR A 286 8.95 12.58 9.45
C THR A 286 9.23 13.74 10.40
N ILE A 287 10.47 14.23 10.45
CA ILE A 287 10.89 15.22 11.45
C ILE A 287 10.67 16.66 10.98
N GLN A 288 10.74 16.94 9.68
CA GLN A 288 10.66 18.31 9.14
C GLN A 288 9.37 19.04 9.53
N VAL A 289 8.22 18.35 9.56
CA VAL A 289 6.92 18.97 9.89
C VAL A 289 6.84 19.26 11.39
N VAL A 290 7.41 18.38 12.22
CA VAL A 290 7.49 18.58 13.68
C VAL A 290 8.41 19.75 14.01
N LEU A 291 9.58 19.84 13.36
CA LEU A 291 10.51 20.95 13.55
C LEU A 291 9.92 22.27 13.05
N LEU A 292 9.20 22.26 11.93
CA LEU A 292 8.50 23.44 11.43
C LEU A 292 7.46 23.93 12.45
N ASP A 293 6.60 23.02 12.94
CA ASP A 293 5.62 23.36 13.97
C ASP A 293 6.29 23.90 15.24
N ALA A 294 7.33 23.22 15.74
CA ALA A 294 8.04 23.67 16.94
C ALA A 294 8.65 25.06 16.73
N THR A 295 9.21 25.34 15.55
CA THR A 295 9.81 26.63 15.20
C THR A 295 8.74 27.73 15.15
N VAL A 296 7.65 27.51 14.41
CA VAL A 296 6.61 28.55 14.23
C VAL A 296 5.85 28.81 15.52
N LEU A 297 5.59 27.78 16.32
CA LEU A 297 5.00 27.95 17.66
C LEU A 297 5.93 28.72 18.59
N SER A 298 7.22 28.42 18.59
CA SER A 298 8.21 29.15 19.41
C SER A 298 8.34 30.62 19.00
N VAL A 299 8.41 30.90 17.69
CA VAL A 299 8.46 32.28 17.16
C VAL A 299 7.18 33.03 17.48
N GLY A 300 6.01 32.42 17.28
CA GLY A 300 4.73 33.04 17.59
C GLY A 300 4.60 33.37 19.08
N PHE A 301 4.98 32.44 19.96
CA PHE A 301 5.00 32.71 21.40
C PHE A 301 5.95 33.87 21.74
N TYR A 302 7.15 33.88 21.18
CA TYR A 302 8.11 34.97 21.38
C TYR A 302 7.50 36.32 20.99
N LEU A 303 6.85 36.42 19.83
CA LEU A 303 6.19 37.64 19.37
C LEU A 303 5.01 38.06 20.26
N ILE A 304 4.16 37.12 20.65
CA ILE A 304 3.02 37.37 21.56
C ILE A 304 3.51 37.87 22.91
N ARG A 305 4.59 37.28 23.43
CA ARG A 305 5.23 37.72 24.67
C ARG A 305 5.73 39.16 24.56
N GLN A 306 6.47 39.50 23.50
CA GLN A 306 6.98 40.86 23.28
C GLN A 306 5.85 41.88 23.14
N TYR A 307 4.80 41.52 22.40
CA TYR A 307 3.62 42.34 22.23
C TYR A 307 2.91 42.61 23.57
N TRP A 308 2.63 41.56 24.34
CA TRP A 308 1.94 41.69 25.63
C TRP A 308 2.78 42.44 26.67
N ALA A 309 4.10 42.22 26.69
CA ALA A 309 5.04 42.94 27.54
C ALA A 309 4.98 44.46 27.28
N LYS A 310 5.10 44.85 26.01
CA LYS A 310 5.02 46.25 25.60
C LYS A 310 3.64 46.87 25.86
N TYR A 311 2.56 46.17 25.52
CA TYR A 311 1.20 46.71 25.59
C TYR A 311 0.72 46.89 27.03
N TYR A 312 0.95 45.89 27.90
CA TYR A 312 0.41 45.90 29.26
C TYR A 312 1.42 46.43 30.30
N HIS A 313 2.71 46.17 30.13
CA HIS A 313 3.75 46.54 31.09
C HIS A 313 4.63 47.71 30.62
N GLY A 314 4.48 48.19 29.38
CA GLY A 314 5.27 49.29 28.83
C GLY A 314 6.75 48.96 28.53
N ASP A 315 7.22 47.77 28.92
CA ASP A 315 8.59 47.30 28.75
C ASP A 315 8.61 45.96 28.00
N ILE A 316 9.36 45.92 26.90
CA ILE A 316 9.55 44.72 26.09
C ILE A 316 10.38 43.65 26.82
N HIS A 317 11.20 44.05 27.79
CA HIS A 317 12.06 43.14 28.56
C HIS A 317 11.41 42.62 29.85
N TYR A 318 10.16 42.98 30.13
CA TYR A 318 9.45 42.59 31.36
C TYR A 318 9.46 41.08 31.63
N PHE A 319 9.37 40.24 30.59
CA PHE A 319 9.35 38.77 30.70
C PHE A 319 10.68 38.09 30.33
N ASN A 320 11.83 38.75 30.51
CA ASN A 320 13.12 38.27 30.02
C ASN A 320 13.88 37.32 30.97
N SER A 321 13.18 36.59 31.85
CA SER A 321 13.82 35.63 32.75
C SER A 321 14.13 34.30 32.05
N PRO A 322 15.24 33.62 32.39
CA PRO A 322 15.52 32.26 31.89
C PRO A 322 14.40 31.27 32.22
N ALA A 323 13.76 31.43 33.38
CA ALA A 323 12.64 30.59 33.80
C ALA A 323 11.44 30.70 32.84
N ILE A 324 11.13 31.89 32.34
CA ILE A 324 10.04 32.11 31.37
C ILE A 324 10.39 31.48 30.01
N LEU A 325 11.67 31.48 29.61
CA LEU A 325 12.11 30.78 28.39
C LEU A 325 11.95 29.27 28.51
N VAL A 326 12.32 28.69 29.66
CA VAL A 326 12.11 27.26 29.94
C VAL A 326 10.62 26.92 29.92
N ASN A 327 9.80 27.74 30.56
CA ASN A 327 8.34 27.59 30.54
C ASN A 327 7.77 27.62 29.11
N THR A 328 8.23 28.56 28.28
CA THR A 328 7.86 28.68 26.87
C THR A 328 8.18 27.39 26.09
N ALA A 329 9.39 26.85 26.27
CA ALA A 329 9.80 25.63 25.61
C ALA A 329 8.91 24.45 26.03
N LEU A 330 8.57 24.35 27.33
CA LEU A 330 7.66 23.32 27.83
C LEU A 330 6.27 23.41 27.18
N PHE A 331 5.71 24.62 27.02
CA PHE A 331 4.41 24.80 26.37
C PHE A 331 4.39 24.34 24.91
N VAL A 332 5.44 24.67 24.16
CA VAL A 332 5.59 24.20 22.78
C VAL A 332 5.71 22.69 22.75
N LEU A 333 6.53 22.09 23.63
CA LEU A 333 6.69 20.64 23.71
C LEU A 333 5.37 19.92 24.01
N ILE A 334 4.52 20.48 24.88
CA ILE A 334 3.20 19.93 25.20
C ILE A 334 2.28 19.95 23.98
N TRP A 335 2.21 21.05 23.24
CA TRP A 335 1.39 21.09 22.01
C TRP A 335 1.90 20.13 20.93
N ILE A 336 3.22 20.05 20.74
CA ILE A 336 3.82 19.08 19.81
C ILE A 336 3.48 17.64 20.22
N ALA A 337 3.55 17.33 21.52
CA ALA A 337 3.16 16.03 22.05
C ALA A 337 1.67 15.74 21.77
N CYS A 338 0.77 16.70 22.03
CA CYS A 338 -0.65 16.55 21.73
C CYS A 338 -0.91 16.31 20.23
N PHE A 339 -0.25 17.07 19.35
CA PHE A 339 -0.33 16.85 17.89
C PHE A 339 0.16 15.45 17.49
N TYR A 340 1.24 14.97 18.10
CA TYR A 340 1.75 13.62 17.85
C TYR A 340 0.80 12.50 18.31
N PHE A 341 0.26 12.60 19.52
CA PHE A 341 -0.67 11.59 20.07
C PHE A 341 -2.02 11.57 19.37
N GLN A 342 -2.48 12.73 18.90
CA GLN A 342 -3.73 12.84 18.14
C GLN A 342 -3.55 12.51 16.65
N GLY A 343 -2.34 12.16 16.21
CA GLY A 343 -2.09 11.72 14.84
C GLY A 343 -2.02 12.83 13.80
N VAL A 344 -1.84 14.09 14.21
CA VAL A 344 -1.79 15.26 13.31
C VAL A 344 -0.63 15.18 12.31
N TYR A 345 0.44 14.45 12.65
CA TYR A 345 1.59 14.21 11.78
C TYR A 345 1.44 13.00 10.85
N GLU A 346 0.29 12.31 10.87
CA GLU A 346 0.06 11.16 10.00
C GLU A 346 -0.46 11.56 8.61
N LYS A 347 -0.40 10.60 7.68
CA LYS A 347 -0.83 10.82 6.29
C LYS A 347 -2.32 11.18 6.17
N LYS A 348 -3.19 10.78 7.10
CA LYS A 348 -4.62 11.12 7.07
C LYS A 348 -5.01 11.59 8.47
N TYR A 349 -5.37 12.87 8.62
CA TYR A 349 -5.93 13.43 9.87
C TYR A 349 -7.14 14.30 9.51
N ALA A 350 -8.13 14.37 10.40
CA ALA A 350 -9.27 15.26 10.23
C ALA A 350 -9.04 16.59 10.96
N LEU A 351 -9.71 17.66 10.52
CA LEU A 351 -9.63 18.96 11.17
C LEU A 351 -10.04 18.88 12.66
N LYS A 352 -11.02 18.01 12.97
CA LYS A 352 -11.44 17.73 14.36
C LYS A 352 -10.27 17.25 15.22
N ASP A 353 -9.39 16.41 14.69
CA ASP A 353 -8.27 15.83 15.43
C ASP A 353 -7.26 16.92 15.78
N LEU A 354 -6.99 17.82 14.84
CA LEU A 354 -6.12 18.98 15.08
C LEU A 354 -6.69 19.93 16.14
N LEU A 355 -8.00 20.21 16.11
CA LEU A 355 -8.65 21.05 17.11
C LEU A 355 -8.67 20.40 18.49
N ILE A 356 -8.99 19.11 18.56
CA ILE A 356 -8.96 18.32 19.80
C ILE A 356 -7.56 18.36 20.41
N ALA A 357 -6.51 18.19 19.60
CA ALA A 357 -5.14 18.25 20.07
C ALA A 357 -4.74 19.64 20.61
N ALA A 358 -5.16 20.71 19.94
CA ALA A 358 -4.92 22.08 20.40
C ALA A 358 -5.60 22.36 21.74
N ILE A 359 -6.86 21.90 21.90
CA ILE A 359 -7.63 22.00 23.14
C ILE A 359 -6.96 21.23 24.28
N TRP A 360 -6.55 19.98 24.04
CA TRP A 360 -5.84 19.19 25.04
C TRP A 360 -4.53 19.84 25.47
N GLY A 361 -3.75 20.36 24.51
CA GLY A 361 -2.51 21.07 24.84
C GLY A 361 -2.77 22.34 25.66
N PHE A 362 -3.86 23.06 25.39
CA PHE A 362 -4.26 24.20 26.21
C PHE A 362 -4.63 23.81 27.64
N ILE A 363 -5.46 22.76 27.82
CA ILE A 363 -5.84 22.26 29.15
C ILE A 363 -4.61 21.82 29.95
N LEU A 364 -3.69 21.09 29.31
CA LEU A 364 -2.45 20.63 29.95
C LEU A 364 -1.52 21.79 30.30
N ASN A 365 -1.35 22.76 29.41
CA ASN A 365 -0.55 23.96 29.67
C ASN A 365 -1.15 24.80 30.81
N LEU A 366 -2.47 24.96 30.87
CA LEU A 366 -3.15 25.65 31.97
C LEU A 366 -2.92 24.94 33.31
N SER A 367 -3.02 23.60 33.31
CA SER A 367 -2.84 22.77 34.49
C SER A 367 -1.39 22.84 35.01
N LEU A 368 -0.40 22.73 34.11
CA LEU A 368 1.02 22.83 34.47
C LEU A 368 1.41 24.24 34.90
N TYR A 369 0.86 25.27 34.25
CA TYR A 369 1.08 26.67 34.64
C TYR A 369 0.63 26.95 36.07
N ALA A 370 -0.46 26.31 36.53
CA ALA A 370 -0.94 26.45 37.90
C ALA A 370 0.03 25.87 38.94
N LEU A 371 0.85 24.88 38.56
CA LEU A 371 1.82 24.21 39.43
C LEU A 371 3.19 24.90 39.48
N PHE A 372 3.46 25.85 38.58
CA PHE A 372 4.77 26.52 38.53
C PHE A 372 4.96 27.55 39.65
N PRO A 373 6.21 27.73 40.14
CA PRO A 373 6.57 28.83 41.03
C PRO A 373 6.25 30.20 40.43
N GLU A 374 6.08 31.22 41.27
CA GLU A 374 5.74 32.58 40.83
C GLU A 374 6.69 33.13 39.77
N ASP A 375 7.99 32.91 39.92
CA ASP A 375 9.02 33.42 39.00
C ASP A 375 8.99 32.78 37.61
N TRP A 376 8.28 31.66 37.46
CA TRP A 376 8.09 30.93 36.21
C TRP A 376 6.77 31.32 35.52
N ARG A 377 5.86 31.98 36.25
CA ARG A 377 4.51 32.34 35.77
C ARG A 377 4.52 33.76 35.20
N ALA A 378 4.53 33.86 33.87
CA ALA A 378 4.48 35.16 33.18
C ALA A 378 3.10 35.83 33.28
N SER A 379 2.13 35.41 32.46
CA SER A 379 0.75 35.91 32.51
C SER A 379 -0.20 34.86 31.95
N ARG A 380 -1.39 34.72 32.56
CA ARG A 380 -2.45 33.84 32.05
C ARG A 380 -2.95 34.31 30.67
N MET A 381 -2.84 35.60 30.37
CA MET A 381 -3.19 36.13 29.05
C MET A 381 -2.29 35.56 27.95
N LEU A 382 -1.00 35.34 28.24
CA LEU A 382 -0.07 34.74 27.28
C LEU A 382 -0.50 33.32 26.90
N LEU A 383 -1.06 32.55 27.83
CA LEU A 383 -1.60 31.21 27.54
C LEU A 383 -2.78 31.28 26.56
N ILE A 384 -3.70 32.22 26.78
CA ILE A 384 -4.90 32.40 25.94
C ILE A 384 -4.50 32.88 24.54
N LEU A 385 -3.65 33.91 24.45
CA LEU A 385 -3.17 34.43 23.17
C LEU A 385 -2.37 33.36 22.40
N SER A 386 -1.55 32.58 23.09
CA SER A 386 -0.80 31.48 22.47
C SER A 386 -1.70 30.36 21.99
N PHE A 387 -2.79 30.05 22.70
CA PHE A 387 -3.79 29.08 22.25
C PHE A 387 -4.50 29.53 20.97
N LEU A 388 -4.91 30.81 20.89
CA LEU A 388 -5.48 31.38 19.68
C LEU A 388 -4.50 31.31 18.51
N TRP A 389 -3.22 31.62 18.76
CA TRP A 389 -2.15 31.48 17.78
C TRP A 389 -1.97 30.04 17.32
N VAL A 390 -1.98 29.06 18.23
CA VAL A 390 -1.86 27.63 17.90
C VAL A 390 -3.02 27.19 17.02
N ILE A 391 -4.25 27.58 17.31
CA ILE A 391 -5.40 27.26 16.44
C ILE A 391 -5.20 27.87 15.06
N LEU A 392 -4.90 29.17 14.99
CA LEU A 392 -4.71 29.88 13.72
C LEU A 392 -3.59 29.25 12.88
N TYR A 393 -2.42 29.04 13.49
CA TYR A 393 -1.27 28.40 12.86
C TYR A 393 -1.60 26.97 12.42
N ALA A 394 -2.23 26.18 13.28
CA ALA A 394 -2.54 24.79 12.99
C ALA A 394 -3.51 24.70 11.80
N VAL A 395 -4.51 25.58 11.68
CA VAL A 395 -5.38 25.64 10.50
C VAL A 395 -4.59 26.09 9.26
N LEU A 396 -3.88 27.21 9.32
CA LEU A 396 -3.19 27.81 8.16
C LEU A 396 -2.05 26.93 7.64
N SER A 397 -1.20 26.43 8.52
CA SER A 397 -0.07 25.55 8.15
C SER A 397 -0.56 24.32 7.39
N ARG A 398 -1.72 23.78 7.78
CA ARG A 398 -2.31 22.59 7.15
C ARG A 398 -2.99 22.91 5.82
N LEU A 399 -3.59 24.09 5.64
CA LEU A 399 -4.03 24.57 4.32
C LEU A 399 -2.86 24.70 3.35
N VAL A 400 -1.77 25.33 3.79
CA VAL A 400 -0.57 25.54 2.96
C VAL A 400 0.14 24.22 2.65
N LEU A 401 0.34 23.35 3.64
CA LEU A 401 0.92 22.03 3.42
C LEU A 401 0.04 21.16 2.51
N ASN A 402 -1.28 21.18 2.66
CA ASN A 402 -2.17 20.49 1.73
C ASN A 402 -2.08 21.06 0.32
N ARG A 403 -1.90 22.37 0.16
CA ARG A 403 -1.74 23.00 -1.17
C ARG A 403 -0.42 22.62 -1.83
N LEU A 404 0.67 22.55 -1.06
CA LEU A 404 2.01 22.20 -1.56
C LEU A 404 2.15 20.70 -1.84
N ILE A 405 1.61 19.86 -0.96
CA ILE A 405 1.74 18.39 -1.05
C ILE A 405 0.64 17.78 -1.94
N ARG A 406 -0.61 18.24 -1.80
CA ARG A 406 -1.79 17.62 -2.41
C ARG A 406 -2.46 18.48 -3.48
N LYS A 407 -1.96 19.68 -3.74
CA LYS A 407 -2.60 20.66 -4.64
C LYS A 407 -4.08 20.94 -4.28
N SER A 408 -4.43 20.84 -3.00
CA SER A 408 -5.80 21.07 -2.49
C SER A 408 -5.80 22.06 -1.33
N TRP A 409 -6.83 22.90 -1.26
CA TRP A 409 -7.05 23.85 -0.17
C TRP A 409 -7.96 23.29 0.94
N MET A 410 -8.40 22.03 0.87
CA MET A 410 -9.34 21.46 1.85
C MET A 410 -8.62 20.76 3.01
N ILE A 411 -9.17 20.86 4.24
CA ILE A 411 -8.72 20.14 5.44
C ILE A 411 -9.79 19.13 5.84
N GLY A 412 -9.46 17.84 5.85
CA GLY A 412 -10.39 16.79 6.26
C GLY A 412 -11.54 16.57 5.26
N THR A 413 -12.12 15.36 5.38
CA THR A 413 -13.04 14.67 4.46
C THR A 413 -12.52 14.46 3.03
N VAL A 414 -12.40 13.18 2.67
CA VAL A 414 -12.30 12.74 1.29
C VAL A 414 -13.52 13.33 0.60
N LYS A 415 -13.29 14.23 -0.36
CA LYS A 415 -14.35 14.79 -1.20
C LYS A 415 -15.24 13.62 -1.65
N SER A 416 -16.56 13.75 -1.56
CA SER A 416 -17.45 12.83 -2.28
C SER A 416 -16.98 12.83 -3.72
N LYS A 417 -16.40 11.70 -4.16
CA LYS A 417 -15.93 11.59 -5.52
C LYS A 417 -17.17 11.36 -6.36
N HIS A 418 -17.30 12.09 -7.46
CA HIS A 418 -18.29 11.74 -8.47
C HIS A 418 -17.79 10.43 -9.10
N VAL A 419 -18.43 9.34 -8.69
CA VAL A 419 -18.12 8.00 -9.19
C VAL A 419 -19.10 7.68 -10.30
N LEU A 420 -18.56 7.25 -11.43
CA LEU A 420 -19.35 6.64 -12.49
C LEU A 420 -19.15 5.13 -12.44
N VAL A 421 -20.24 4.39 -12.29
CA VAL A 421 -20.22 2.92 -12.35
C VAL A 421 -20.79 2.48 -13.68
N ILE A 422 -20.03 1.63 -14.38
CA ILE A 422 -20.44 1.04 -15.65
C ILE A 422 -20.61 -0.46 -15.45
N GLY A 423 -21.83 -0.95 -15.63
CA GLY A 423 -22.17 -2.34 -15.41
C GLY A 423 -23.61 -2.64 -15.78
N ASP A 424 -24.03 -3.89 -15.56
CA ASP A 424 -25.43 -4.29 -15.72
C ASP A 424 -26.28 -3.86 -14.53
N VAL A 425 -27.60 -3.72 -14.72
CA VAL A 425 -28.56 -3.21 -13.71
C VAL A 425 -28.43 -3.95 -12.37
N GLN A 426 -28.24 -5.27 -12.39
CA GLN A 426 -28.06 -6.08 -11.18
C GLN A 426 -26.72 -5.84 -10.47
N GLU A 427 -25.65 -5.58 -11.22
CA GLU A 427 -24.32 -5.29 -10.66
C GLU A 427 -24.27 -3.88 -10.08
N LEU A 428 -24.98 -2.95 -10.72
CA LEU A 428 -25.08 -1.56 -10.26
C LEU A 428 -25.70 -1.47 -8.86
N GLU A 429 -26.72 -2.28 -8.55
CA GLU A 429 -27.29 -2.36 -7.19
C GLU A 429 -26.31 -2.99 -6.18
N LYS A 430 -25.52 -3.98 -6.58
CA LYS A 430 -24.46 -4.54 -5.72
C LYS A 430 -23.37 -3.51 -5.40
N VAL A 431 -22.85 -2.81 -6.42
CA VAL A 431 -21.85 -1.74 -6.24
C VAL A 431 -22.40 -0.64 -5.35
N LYS A 432 -23.64 -0.22 -5.57
CA LYS A 432 -24.33 0.76 -4.72
C LYS A 432 -24.39 0.30 -3.27
N SER A 433 -24.77 -0.96 -3.01
CA SER A 433 -24.80 -1.51 -1.65
C SER A 433 -23.42 -1.55 -0.99
N LEU A 434 -22.35 -1.84 -1.74
CA LEU A 434 -20.97 -1.87 -1.25
C LEU A 434 -20.42 -0.47 -0.96
N MET A 435 -20.70 0.48 -1.87
CA MET A 435 -20.25 1.87 -1.74
C MET A 435 -20.98 2.61 -0.61
N GLN A 436 -22.27 2.31 -0.39
CA GLN A 436 -23.03 2.86 0.73
C GLN A 436 -22.52 2.35 2.09
N LYS A 437 -22.10 1.08 2.17
CA LYS A 437 -21.55 0.49 3.42
C LYS A 437 -20.18 1.03 3.81
N THR A 438 -19.44 1.65 2.88
CA THR A 438 -18.05 2.07 3.08
C THR A 438 -17.91 3.57 3.34
N GLU A 439 -19.00 4.31 3.60
CA GLU A 439 -19.02 5.78 3.85
C GLU A 439 -18.30 6.62 2.77
N HIS A 440 -18.11 6.09 1.56
CA HIS A 440 -17.15 6.66 0.61
C HIS A 440 -17.72 7.50 -0.54
N THR A 441 -19.03 7.57 -0.74
CA THR A 441 -19.60 8.38 -1.85
C THR A 441 -21.08 8.69 -1.73
N ASP A 442 -21.43 9.97 -1.67
CA ASP A 442 -22.81 10.46 -1.74
C ASP A 442 -23.31 10.68 -3.19
N GLN A 443 -22.42 10.67 -4.18
CA GLN A 443 -22.75 11.01 -5.58
C GLN A 443 -22.20 9.96 -6.55
N PHE A 444 -23.07 9.07 -7.00
CA PHE A 444 -22.78 8.08 -8.01
C PHE A 444 -23.75 8.20 -9.19
N GLN A 445 -23.21 8.04 -10.40
CA GLN A 445 -23.99 7.85 -11.62
C GLN A 445 -23.82 6.41 -12.08
N LEU A 446 -24.91 5.82 -12.56
CA LEU A 446 -24.96 4.46 -13.05
C LEU A 446 -25.22 4.53 -14.56
N ILE A 447 -24.32 3.99 -15.37
CA ILE A 447 -24.46 3.92 -16.82
C ILE A 447 -24.43 2.46 -17.27
N SER A 448 -25.33 2.09 -18.17
CA SER A 448 -25.34 0.76 -18.78
C SER A 448 -24.17 0.59 -19.75
N VAL A 449 -23.74 -0.65 -19.93
CA VAL A 449 -22.64 -1.01 -20.86
C VAL A 449 -22.90 -0.52 -22.29
N GLU A 450 -24.16 -0.53 -22.73
CA GLU A 450 -24.57 -0.11 -24.08
C GLU A 450 -24.21 1.34 -24.38
N HIS A 451 -24.26 2.21 -23.37
CA HIS A 451 -23.91 3.62 -23.52
C HIS A 451 -22.39 3.81 -23.73
N LEU A 452 -21.55 2.93 -23.18
CA LEU A 452 -20.09 2.95 -23.38
C LEU A 452 -19.72 2.84 -24.86
N THR A 453 -20.41 1.94 -25.57
CA THR A 453 -20.12 1.64 -26.97
C THR A 453 -20.73 2.63 -27.97
N GLN A 454 -21.70 3.44 -27.54
CA GLN A 454 -22.39 4.40 -28.41
C GLN A 454 -21.68 5.74 -28.54
N MET A 455 -20.91 6.14 -27.52
CA MET A 455 -20.23 7.44 -27.48
C MET A 455 -18.77 7.32 -27.93
N GLY A 456 -18.34 8.27 -28.77
CA GLY A 456 -16.94 8.40 -29.18
C GLY A 456 -16.02 8.86 -28.05
N SER A 457 -14.71 8.69 -28.23
CA SER A 457 -13.71 9.07 -27.22
C SER A 457 -13.77 10.56 -26.85
N GLU A 458 -13.94 11.48 -27.81
CA GLU A 458 -14.06 12.90 -27.48
C GLU A 458 -15.34 13.23 -26.69
N GLN A 459 -16.47 12.58 -27.02
CA GLN A 459 -17.72 12.75 -26.28
C GLN A 459 -17.60 12.27 -24.83
N TRP A 460 -16.89 11.17 -24.60
CA TRP A 460 -16.60 10.67 -23.26
C TRP A 460 -15.71 11.62 -22.46
N LYS A 461 -14.71 12.24 -23.09
CA LYS A 461 -13.87 13.26 -22.44
C LYS A 461 -14.70 14.45 -22.00
N ASP A 462 -15.61 14.91 -22.85
CA ASP A 462 -16.52 16.02 -22.54
C ASP A 462 -17.49 15.62 -21.42
N TYR A 463 -18.09 14.42 -21.48
CA TYR A 463 -18.97 13.90 -20.44
C TYR A 463 -18.29 13.87 -19.06
N ILE A 464 -17.08 13.30 -18.98
CA ILE A 464 -16.28 13.23 -17.76
C ILE A 464 -15.99 14.64 -17.21
N ARG A 465 -15.66 15.61 -18.09
CA ARG A 465 -15.38 17.00 -17.70
C ARG A 465 -16.63 17.74 -17.23
N ILE A 466 -17.74 17.64 -17.96
CA ILE A 466 -19.02 18.30 -17.66
C ILE A 466 -19.59 17.80 -16.34
N HIS A 467 -19.59 16.49 -16.12
CA HIS A 467 -20.11 15.87 -14.90
C HIS A 467 -19.08 15.80 -13.76
N GLY A 468 -17.84 16.28 -13.98
CA GLY A 468 -16.80 16.33 -12.96
C GLY A 468 -16.41 14.97 -12.40
N ILE A 469 -16.47 13.92 -13.21
CA ILE A 469 -16.26 12.52 -12.80
C ILE A 469 -14.79 12.30 -12.46
N GLN A 470 -14.53 11.73 -11.28
CA GLN A 470 -13.17 11.56 -10.75
C GLN A 470 -12.75 10.08 -10.64
N GLU A 471 -13.73 9.18 -10.58
CA GLU A 471 -13.53 7.74 -10.49
C GLU A 471 -14.51 6.99 -11.38
N LEU A 472 -14.00 5.94 -12.03
CA LEU A 472 -14.76 5.03 -12.86
C LEU A 472 -14.66 3.61 -12.30
N VAL A 473 -15.79 2.94 -12.10
CA VAL A 473 -15.84 1.53 -11.68
C VAL A 473 -16.39 0.70 -12.81
N PHE A 474 -15.60 -0.23 -13.35
CA PHE A 474 -16.06 -1.22 -14.32
C PHE A 474 -16.54 -2.50 -13.61
N CYS A 475 -17.71 -3.00 -14.00
CA CYS A 475 -18.19 -4.33 -13.61
C CYS A 475 -17.81 -5.37 -14.69
N GLN A 476 -17.27 -6.51 -14.26
CA GLN A 476 -16.53 -7.44 -15.13
C GLN A 476 -17.41 -8.40 -15.98
N ASN A 477 -18.65 -8.71 -15.58
CA ASN A 477 -19.33 -9.89 -16.13
C ASN A 477 -19.74 -9.77 -17.61
N LYS A 478 -20.23 -8.61 -18.06
CA LYS A 478 -20.76 -8.43 -19.43
C LYS A 478 -19.92 -7.56 -20.36
N MET A 479 -18.79 -7.03 -19.90
CA MET A 479 -17.87 -6.26 -20.75
C MET A 479 -16.71 -7.11 -21.26
N GLU A 480 -16.34 -6.85 -22.51
CA GLU A 480 -15.09 -7.34 -23.09
C GLU A 480 -13.92 -6.50 -22.57
N TRP A 481 -12.85 -7.16 -22.18
CA TRP A 481 -11.62 -6.54 -21.73
C TRP A 481 -11.01 -5.64 -22.80
N LYS A 482 -11.11 -6.03 -24.08
CA LYS A 482 -10.70 -5.18 -25.20
C LYS A 482 -11.30 -3.77 -25.16
N HIS A 483 -12.59 -3.65 -24.84
CA HIS A 483 -13.24 -2.34 -24.71
C HIS A 483 -12.77 -1.57 -23.48
N ILE A 484 -12.62 -2.26 -22.33
CA ILE A 484 -12.13 -1.66 -21.09
C ILE A 484 -10.71 -1.11 -21.27
N LEU A 485 -9.78 -1.93 -21.81
CA LEU A 485 -8.38 -1.54 -22.01
C LEU A 485 -8.26 -0.39 -23.01
N SER A 486 -9.02 -0.43 -24.11
CA SER A 486 -9.06 0.67 -25.10
C SER A 486 -9.59 1.97 -24.47
N PHE A 487 -10.67 1.89 -23.70
CA PHE A 487 -11.23 3.05 -22.98
C PHE A 487 -10.20 3.63 -22.00
N MET A 488 -9.60 2.80 -21.15
CA MET A 488 -8.59 3.21 -20.18
C MET A 488 -7.39 3.88 -20.87
N SER A 489 -6.89 3.31 -21.97
CA SER A 489 -5.76 3.87 -22.71
C SER A 489 -6.07 5.22 -23.37
N ASN A 490 -7.32 5.42 -23.84
CA ASN A 490 -7.77 6.67 -24.47
C ASN A 490 -8.08 7.78 -23.47
N MET A 491 -8.49 7.40 -22.26
CA MET A 491 -8.90 8.32 -21.18
C MET A 491 -7.83 8.46 -20.07
N LYS A 492 -6.61 7.98 -20.35
CA LYS A 492 -5.46 8.09 -19.43
C LYS A 492 -5.28 9.53 -18.92
N ASP A 493 -4.86 9.65 -17.68
CA ASP A 493 -4.65 10.92 -16.96
C ASP A 493 -5.92 11.76 -16.66
N LEU A 494 -7.12 11.38 -17.12
CA LEU A 494 -8.37 12.12 -16.85
C LEU A 494 -9.14 11.61 -15.63
N ILE A 495 -9.17 10.29 -15.42
CA ILE A 495 -10.02 9.63 -14.43
C ILE A 495 -9.27 8.46 -13.78
N ASN A 496 -9.59 8.14 -12.52
CA ASN A 496 -9.05 6.96 -11.86
C ASN A 496 -9.96 5.76 -12.10
N TYR A 497 -9.39 4.60 -12.40
CA TYR A 497 -10.16 3.38 -12.64
C TYR A 497 -10.14 2.44 -11.44
N LYS A 498 -11.26 1.77 -11.27
CA LYS A 498 -11.44 0.62 -10.40
C LYS A 498 -12.19 -0.45 -11.16
N ILE A 499 -11.93 -1.71 -10.85
CA ILE A 499 -12.61 -2.82 -11.50
C ILE A 499 -13.11 -3.77 -10.42
N MET A 500 -14.41 -4.06 -10.43
CA MET A 500 -15.02 -5.02 -9.53
C MET A 500 -14.72 -6.45 -10.01
N THR A 501 -14.41 -7.35 -9.07
CA THR A 501 -14.20 -8.76 -9.38
C THR A 501 -15.50 -9.43 -9.82
N ALA A 502 -15.41 -10.52 -10.60
CA ALA A 502 -16.57 -11.23 -11.12
C ALA A 502 -17.50 -11.78 -10.02
N SER A 503 -16.94 -12.24 -8.89
CA SER A 503 -17.74 -12.64 -7.70
C SER A 503 -18.44 -11.47 -7.01
N GLY A 504 -18.02 -10.23 -7.27
CA GLY A 504 -18.49 -9.03 -6.56
C GLY A 504 -17.96 -8.95 -5.12
N SER A 505 -16.94 -9.74 -4.78
CA SER A 505 -16.35 -9.81 -3.43
C SER A 505 -15.39 -8.65 -3.13
N GLY A 506 -14.90 -7.94 -4.15
CA GLY A 506 -14.00 -6.81 -3.99
C GLY A 506 -13.96 -5.88 -5.19
N ILE A 507 -13.52 -4.65 -4.95
CA ILE A 507 -13.20 -3.65 -5.98
C ILE A 507 -11.69 -3.43 -5.96
N ILE A 508 -11.05 -3.76 -7.07
CA ILE A 508 -9.62 -3.59 -7.27
C ILE A 508 -9.38 -2.17 -7.79
N SER A 509 -8.56 -1.40 -7.09
CA SER A 509 -7.97 -0.17 -7.66
C SER A 509 -6.47 -0.34 -7.73
N SER A 510 -5.83 0.11 -8.81
CA SER A 510 -4.38 0.33 -8.82
C SER A 510 -4.09 1.58 -9.65
N PRO A 511 -4.08 2.76 -9.01
CA PRO A 511 -4.20 4.03 -9.72
C PRO A 511 -2.95 4.42 -10.50
N SER A 512 -1.81 3.74 -10.33
CA SER A 512 -0.62 3.87 -11.19
C SER A 512 0.47 2.87 -10.81
N LYS A 513 1.41 2.61 -11.73
CA LYS A 513 2.63 1.81 -11.50
C LYS A 513 3.50 2.15 -10.27
N ASN A 514 3.24 3.27 -9.59
CA ASN A 514 4.03 3.79 -8.47
C ASN A 514 3.29 3.76 -7.13
N ASN A 515 1.99 3.46 -7.11
CA ASN A 515 1.17 3.36 -5.91
C ASN A 515 0.66 1.93 -5.80
N GLN A 516 0.72 1.33 -4.61
CA GLN A 516 -0.01 0.08 -4.38
C GLN A 516 -1.50 0.36 -4.52
N GLY A 517 -2.20 -0.60 -5.11
CA GLY A 517 -3.64 -0.56 -5.19
C GLY A 517 -4.33 -0.45 -3.85
N GLU A 518 -5.43 0.30 -3.78
CA GLU A 518 -6.39 0.12 -2.69
C GLU A 518 -7.35 -0.98 -3.14
N ILE A 519 -7.27 -2.16 -2.52
CA ILE A 519 -8.34 -3.14 -2.62
C ILE A 519 -9.43 -2.66 -1.67
N LEU A 520 -10.57 -2.22 -2.23
CA LEU A 520 -11.81 -2.11 -1.47
C LEU A 520 -12.37 -3.54 -1.40
N SER A 521 -11.72 -4.39 -0.61
CA SER A 521 -12.27 -5.66 -0.16
C SER A 521 -13.18 -5.35 1.02
N LEU A 522 -14.16 -6.21 1.28
CA LEU A 522 -14.93 -6.19 2.54
C LEU A 522 -14.04 -6.42 3.79
N GLU A 523 -12.72 -6.52 3.63
CA GLU A 523 -11.77 -6.71 4.71
C GLU A 523 -11.62 -5.42 5.51
N LEU A 524 -12.04 -5.52 6.77
CA LEU A 524 -12.11 -4.45 7.74
C LEU A 524 -10.70 -3.86 8.00
N GLU A 525 -10.48 -2.60 7.64
CA GLU A 525 -9.29 -1.88 8.10
C GLU A 525 -9.43 -1.59 9.60
N TYR A 526 -8.84 -2.44 10.45
CA TYR A 526 -8.96 -2.33 11.91
C TYR A 526 -8.29 -1.06 12.45
N ASN A 527 -8.95 -0.33 13.37
CA ASN A 527 -8.33 0.80 14.06
C ASN A 527 -7.06 0.40 14.80
N LEU A 528 -7.02 -0.78 15.43
CA LEU A 528 -5.82 -1.29 16.12
C LEU A 528 -4.65 -1.69 15.19
N SER A 529 -4.83 -1.61 13.87
CA SER A 529 -3.69 -1.69 12.93
C SER A 529 -3.02 -0.33 12.70
N LYS A 530 -3.70 0.78 12.99
CA LYS A 530 -3.22 2.13 12.67
C LYS A 530 -2.31 2.66 13.78
N PRO A 531 -1.18 3.32 13.43
CA PRO A 531 -0.23 3.81 14.41
C PRO A 531 -0.81 4.78 15.47
N VAL A 532 -1.79 5.63 15.13
CA VAL A 532 -2.46 6.53 16.11
C VAL A 532 -3.04 5.74 17.28
N TYR A 533 -3.86 4.73 16.99
CA TYR A 533 -4.58 3.99 18.02
C TYR A 533 -3.65 3.13 18.86
N LEU A 534 -2.57 2.59 18.28
CA LEU A 534 -1.53 1.90 19.04
C LEU A 534 -0.80 2.83 20.01
N ARG A 535 -0.54 4.09 19.63
CA ARG A 535 0.04 5.10 20.52
C ARG A 535 -0.94 5.51 21.62
N GLN A 536 -2.20 5.76 21.27
CA GLN A 536 -3.25 6.12 22.23
C GLN A 536 -3.48 4.99 23.25
N LYS A 537 -3.53 3.75 22.79
CA LYS A 537 -3.58 2.56 23.65
C LYS A 537 -2.41 2.50 24.60
N ARG A 538 -1.20 2.72 24.08
CA ARG A 538 0.02 2.72 24.89
C ARG A 538 0.04 3.84 25.93
N PHE A 539 -0.46 5.02 25.55
CA PHE A 539 -0.59 6.14 26.46
C PHE A 539 -1.61 5.84 27.57
N PHE A 540 -2.78 5.32 27.22
CA PHE A 540 -3.78 4.86 28.18
C PHE A 540 -3.20 3.84 29.15
N ASP A 541 -2.47 2.84 28.65
CA ASP A 541 -1.81 1.82 29.46
C ASP A 541 -0.92 2.41 30.55
N ILE A 542 -0.07 3.37 30.17
CA ILE A 542 0.86 4.03 31.10
C ILE A 542 0.10 4.94 32.06
N TRP A 543 -0.80 5.78 31.55
CA TRP A 543 -1.56 6.73 32.34
C TRP A 543 -2.44 6.02 33.38
N PHE A 544 -3.20 5.00 32.96
CA PHE A 544 -4.05 4.21 33.85
C PHE A 544 -3.21 3.49 34.91
N SER A 545 -2.03 2.97 34.55
CA SER A 545 -1.09 2.38 35.51
C SER A 545 -0.56 3.37 36.54
N ILE A 546 -0.23 4.61 36.12
CA ILE A 546 0.21 5.67 37.04
C ILE A 546 -0.93 6.06 37.99
N MET A 547 -2.16 6.19 37.49
CA MET A 547 -3.32 6.46 38.34
C MET A 547 -3.53 5.33 39.36
N LEU A 548 -3.48 4.07 38.92
CA LEU A 548 -3.57 2.91 39.82
C LEU A 548 -2.45 2.89 40.87
N LEU A 549 -1.23 3.34 40.54
CA LEU A 549 -0.13 3.47 41.51
C LEU A 549 -0.41 4.57 42.54
N ILE A 550 -0.82 5.77 42.09
CA ILE A 550 -1.11 6.90 42.96
C ILE A 550 -2.25 6.56 43.95
N PHE A 551 -3.30 5.89 43.46
CA PHE A 551 -4.45 5.50 44.27
C PHE A 551 -4.34 4.08 44.84
N SER A 552 -3.19 3.42 44.71
CA SER A 552 -3.00 2.03 45.13
C SER A 552 -3.32 1.83 46.61
N TRP A 553 -2.93 2.79 47.47
CA TRP A 553 -3.22 2.75 48.90
C TRP A 553 -4.72 2.66 49.24
N MET A 554 -5.60 3.14 48.35
CA MET A 554 -7.06 3.02 48.51
C MET A 554 -7.60 1.73 47.90
N VAL A 555 -7.18 1.40 46.67
CA VAL A 555 -7.82 0.34 45.88
C VAL A 555 -7.23 -1.05 46.11
N ILE A 556 -6.04 -1.15 46.72
CA ILE A 556 -5.32 -2.42 46.88
C ILE A 556 -6.09 -3.48 47.69
N PHE A 557 -7.05 -3.06 48.51
CA PHE A 557 -7.90 -3.95 49.31
C PHE A 557 -8.99 -4.67 48.50
N ILE A 558 -9.29 -4.20 47.30
CA ILE A 558 -10.27 -4.83 46.39
C ILE A 558 -9.69 -6.12 45.79
N PHE A 559 -8.36 -6.21 45.67
CA PHE A 559 -7.67 -7.28 44.97
C PHE A 559 -7.31 -8.45 45.87
N LYS A 560 -7.52 -9.67 45.38
CA LYS A 560 -7.15 -10.91 46.08
C LYS A 560 -5.62 -11.06 46.13
N SER A 561 -4.94 -10.74 45.03
CA SER A 561 -3.48 -10.84 44.89
C SER A 561 -2.81 -9.47 44.74
N LYS A 562 -2.52 -8.82 45.86
CA LYS A 562 -1.86 -7.50 45.92
C LYS A 562 -0.51 -7.47 45.19
N ARG A 563 0.27 -8.55 45.33
CA ARG A 563 1.58 -8.68 44.66
C ARG A 563 1.42 -8.78 43.14
N GLN A 564 0.43 -9.54 42.67
CA GLN A 564 0.18 -9.68 41.24
C GLN A 564 -0.37 -8.40 40.63
N PHE A 565 -1.23 -7.67 41.33
CA PHE A 565 -1.69 -6.34 40.93
C PHE A 565 -0.51 -5.38 40.68
N LEU A 566 0.40 -5.24 41.64
CA LEU A 566 1.60 -4.37 41.48
C LEU A 566 2.52 -4.86 40.35
N LYS A 567 2.68 -6.18 40.20
CA LYS A 567 3.44 -6.77 39.09
C LYS A 567 2.80 -6.47 37.74
N ASN A 568 1.48 -6.56 37.64
CA ASN A 568 0.71 -6.25 36.44
C ASN A 568 0.90 -4.79 36.02
N ILE A 569 0.74 -3.83 36.95
CA ILE A 569 1.07 -2.42 36.72
C ILE A 569 2.49 -2.27 36.18
N SER A 570 3.49 -2.88 36.83
CA SER A 570 4.89 -2.77 36.38
C SER A 570 5.10 -3.36 34.98
N SER A 571 4.42 -4.47 34.65
CA SER A 571 4.52 -5.14 33.35
C SER A 571 3.89 -4.31 32.23
N VAL A 572 2.81 -3.58 32.53
CA VAL A 572 2.18 -2.65 31.61
C VAL A 572 3.06 -1.42 31.43
N ILE A 573 3.58 -0.81 32.49
CA ILE A 573 4.51 0.34 32.38
C ILE A 573 5.76 -0.01 31.58
N LEU A 574 6.37 -1.18 31.80
CA LEU A 574 7.53 -1.66 31.03
C LEU A 574 7.18 -2.07 29.59
N GLY A 575 5.90 -2.14 29.25
CA GLY A 575 5.44 -2.47 27.91
C GLY A 575 5.61 -3.94 27.56
N LYS A 576 5.58 -4.84 28.55
CA LYS A 576 5.50 -6.29 28.32
C LYS A 576 4.05 -6.74 28.11
N ARG A 577 3.10 -6.01 28.69
CA ARG A 577 1.64 -6.24 28.61
C ARG A 577 0.89 -4.95 28.32
N THR A 578 -0.39 -5.08 27.99
CA THR A 578 -1.40 -4.02 27.93
C THR A 578 -2.56 -4.36 28.89
N TRP A 579 -3.38 -3.40 29.30
CA TRP A 579 -4.52 -3.72 30.17
C TRP A 579 -5.58 -4.55 29.46
N VAL A 580 -5.86 -4.27 28.19
CA VAL A 580 -6.91 -4.96 27.41
C VAL A 580 -6.33 -5.46 26.09
N SER A 581 -6.55 -6.72 25.74
CA SER A 581 -6.11 -7.30 24.46
C SER A 581 -7.09 -8.37 23.98
N TYR A 582 -6.88 -8.90 22.77
CA TYR A 582 -7.66 -10.03 22.26
C TYR A 582 -7.47 -11.30 23.10
N GLN A 583 -6.31 -11.41 23.75
CA GLN A 583 -5.88 -12.62 24.43
C GLN A 583 -4.81 -12.34 25.49
N GLN A 584 -4.62 -13.31 26.37
CA GLN A 584 -3.65 -13.27 27.47
C GLN A 584 -2.30 -13.95 27.12
N SER A 585 -2.23 -14.61 25.96
CA SER A 585 -1.06 -15.35 25.45
C SER A 585 -0.42 -14.62 24.25
N PRO A 586 0.91 -14.77 24.00
CA PRO A 586 1.59 -14.14 22.86
C PRO A 586 1.38 -14.83 21.49
N GLU A 587 0.64 -15.93 21.38
CA GLU A 587 0.42 -16.61 20.09
C GLU A 587 -0.43 -15.75 19.14
N PRO A 588 -0.08 -15.58 17.86
CA PRO A 588 -0.88 -14.76 16.95
C PRO A 588 -2.27 -15.38 16.71
N LEU A 589 -3.31 -14.55 16.70
CA LEU A 589 -4.65 -14.92 16.23
C LEU A 589 -4.75 -14.65 14.72
N ASP A 590 -5.29 -15.60 13.97
CA ASP A 590 -5.53 -15.44 12.54
C ASP A 590 -6.44 -14.23 12.28
N ASN A 591 -6.10 -13.40 11.30
CA ASN A 591 -6.90 -12.26 10.82
C ASN A 591 -7.09 -11.05 11.77
N LEU A 592 -6.32 -10.93 12.86
CA LEU A 592 -6.33 -9.75 13.74
C LEU A 592 -4.96 -9.03 13.82
N PRO A 593 -4.93 -7.71 14.08
CA PRO A 593 -3.68 -6.97 14.28
C PRO A 593 -2.85 -7.54 15.44
N VAL A 594 -1.52 -7.59 15.31
CA VAL A 594 -0.67 -8.07 16.41
C VAL A 594 -0.50 -6.98 17.47
N ILE A 595 -1.03 -7.21 18.68
CA ILE A 595 -0.85 -6.34 19.86
C ILE A 595 -0.29 -7.14 21.04
N LYS A 596 0.17 -6.44 22.08
CA LYS A 596 0.73 -7.08 23.28
C LYS A 596 -0.33 -7.90 24.03
N PRO A 597 0.09 -8.93 24.80
CA PRO A 597 -0.82 -9.69 25.65
C PRO A 597 -1.54 -8.78 26.66
N GLY A 598 -2.83 -9.02 26.85
CA GLY A 598 -3.70 -8.28 27.75
C GLY A 598 -3.76 -8.90 29.13
N ILE A 599 -4.04 -8.07 30.15
CA ILE A 599 -4.45 -8.57 31.47
C ILE A 599 -5.93 -8.97 31.41
N LEU A 600 -6.75 -8.11 30.79
CA LEU A 600 -8.15 -8.32 30.52
C LEU A 600 -8.37 -8.64 29.03
N VAL A 601 -9.45 -9.36 28.76
CA VAL A 601 -10.01 -9.60 27.43
C VAL A 601 -11.41 -8.95 27.37
N PRO A 602 -11.81 -8.33 26.24
CA PRO A 602 -13.11 -7.68 26.09
C PRO A 602 -14.30 -8.61 26.37
N ILE A 603 -14.13 -9.90 26.11
CA ILE A 603 -15.16 -10.94 26.27
C ILE A 603 -14.76 -11.82 27.46
N HIS A 604 -15.65 -12.00 28.42
CA HIS A 604 -15.38 -12.82 29.59
C HIS A 604 -16.30 -14.04 29.63
N ASN A 605 -15.68 -15.22 29.72
CA ASN A 605 -16.26 -16.57 29.79
C ASN A 605 -17.15 -16.78 31.04
N ASN A 606 -18.35 -16.18 31.08
CA ASN A 606 -19.34 -16.48 32.12
C ASN A 606 -20.56 -17.25 31.63
N GLU A 607 -20.75 -17.40 30.31
CA GLU A 607 -21.82 -18.26 29.77
C GLU A 607 -21.23 -19.24 28.75
N ARG A 608 -21.42 -20.54 29.01
CA ARG A 608 -20.75 -21.66 28.36
C ARG A 608 -21.20 -21.95 26.92
N ILE A 609 -21.83 -21.00 26.24
CA ILE A 609 -22.33 -21.17 24.88
C ILE A 609 -22.15 -19.85 24.11
N VAL A 610 -20.90 -19.48 23.83
CA VAL A 610 -20.60 -18.55 22.74
C VAL A 610 -20.03 -19.40 21.61
N ILE A 611 -20.72 -19.43 20.48
CA ILE A 611 -20.22 -20.04 19.24
C ILE A 611 -18.87 -19.37 18.95
N LYS A 612 -17.78 -20.13 18.71
CA LYS A 612 -16.44 -19.59 18.45
C LYS A 612 -16.44 -18.47 17.38
N GLU A 613 -17.35 -18.54 16.42
CA GLU A 613 -17.58 -17.52 15.41
C GLU A 613 -18.06 -16.18 15.98
N LEU A 614 -18.94 -16.18 16.98
CA LEU A 614 -19.43 -14.97 17.65
C LEU A 614 -18.32 -14.30 18.48
N GLU A 615 -17.46 -15.10 19.12
CA GLU A 615 -16.29 -14.60 19.84
C GLU A 615 -15.30 -13.90 18.88
N ALA A 616 -14.99 -14.55 17.75
CA ALA A 616 -14.15 -13.97 16.71
C ALA A 616 -14.75 -12.66 16.17
N GLN A 617 -16.06 -12.61 15.93
CA GLN A 617 -16.75 -11.39 15.48
C GLN A 617 -16.65 -10.26 16.49
N LEU A 618 -16.84 -10.52 17.79
CA LEU A 618 -16.75 -9.50 18.83
C LEU A 618 -15.32 -8.97 19.02
N LEU A 619 -14.30 -9.83 18.92
CA LEU A 619 -12.89 -9.42 18.95
C LEU A 619 -12.53 -8.56 17.72
N SER A 620 -13.02 -8.94 16.54
CA SER A 620 -12.90 -8.15 15.32
C SER A 620 -13.61 -6.80 15.45
N MET A 621 -14.80 -6.73 16.06
CA MET A 621 -15.49 -5.48 16.35
C MET A 621 -14.71 -4.59 17.31
N TYR A 622 -14.10 -5.15 18.36
CA TYR A 622 -13.22 -4.40 19.25
C TYR A 622 -12.00 -3.85 18.51
N ALA A 623 -11.36 -4.65 17.66
CA ALA A 623 -10.23 -4.22 16.83
C ALA A 623 -10.62 -3.11 15.85
N TRP A 624 -11.81 -3.23 15.27
CA TRP A 624 -12.34 -2.34 14.26
C TRP A 624 -12.75 -0.98 14.85
N ASN A 625 -13.54 -1.00 15.92
CA ASN A 625 -14.09 0.20 16.56
C ASN A 625 -13.28 0.66 17.78
N TYR A 626 -12.00 0.32 17.84
CA TYR A 626 -11.17 0.63 18.99
C TYR A 626 -11.18 2.13 19.32
N SER A 627 -11.41 2.42 20.60
CA SER A 627 -11.19 3.71 21.23
C SER A 627 -10.63 3.51 22.63
N VAL A 628 -9.92 4.51 23.17
CA VAL A 628 -9.43 4.48 24.56
C VAL A 628 -10.56 4.33 25.57
N TRP A 629 -11.76 4.84 25.25
CA TRP A 629 -12.93 4.70 26.10
C TRP A 629 -13.41 3.26 26.21
N ASN A 630 -13.24 2.45 25.15
CA ASN A 630 -13.56 1.03 25.19
C ASN A 630 -12.66 0.32 26.22
N ASP A 631 -11.36 0.61 26.22
CA ASP A 631 -10.42 0.04 27.19
C ASP A 631 -10.74 0.50 28.62
N LEU A 632 -11.08 1.78 28.80
CA LEU A 632 -11.47 2.31 30.10
C LEU A 632 -12.74 1.61 30.62
N ASP A 633 -13.79 1.49 29.82
CA ASP A 633 -15.04 0.80 30.18
C ASP A 633 -14.77 -0.66 30.55
N ILE A 634 -13.96 -1.38 29.76
CA ILE A 634 -13.58 -2.77 30.05
C ILE A 634 -12.80 -2.85 31.38
N CYS A 635 -11.84 -1.96 31.61
CA CYS A 635 -11.06 -1.91 32.85
C CYS A 635 -11.93 -1.59 34.08
N LEU A 636 -12.89 -0.68 33.95
CA LEU A 636 -13.80 -0.31 35.05
C LEU A 636 -14.79 -1.43 35.36
N ARG A 637 -15.40 -2.06 34.35
CA ARG A 637 -16.33 -3.19 34.54
C ARG A 637 -15.64 -4.41 35.16
N ASN A 638 -14.36 -4.61 34.83
CA ASN A 638 -13.56 -5.73 35.33
C ASN A 638 -12.50 -5.28 36.35
N PHE A 639 -12.76 -4.18 37.07
CA PHE A 639 -11.76 -3.57 37.94
C PHE A 639 -11.23 -4.54 38.99
N HIS A 640 -12.07 -5.40 39.55
CA HIS A 640 -11.69 -6.43 40.53
C HIS A 640 -10.81 -7.57 39.99
N LYS A 641 -10.55 -7.60 38.67
CA LYS A 641 -9.74 -8.63 37.99
C LYS A 641 -8.38 -8.15 37.54
N LEU A 642 -8.00 -6.91 37.84
CA LEU A 642 -6.70 -6.36 37.43
C LEU A 642 -5.51 -7.05 38.13
N ASP A 643 -5.76 -7.88 39.14
CA ASP A 643 -4.78 -8.73 39.84
C ASP A 643 -4.65 -10.16 39.30
N GLN A 644 -5.39 -10.51 38.24
CA GLN A 644 -5.32 -11.84 37.63
C GLN A 644 -4.04 -12.03 36.79
N HIS A 645 -3.57 -13.28 36.73
CA HIS A 645 -2.45 -13.80 35.93
C HIS A 645 -1.05 -13.30 36.27
#